data_AF-A0A2S7X1D8-F1
#
_entry.id   AF-A0A2S7X1D8-F1
#
_cell.length_a   1.000
_cell.length_b   1.000
_cell.length_c   1.000
_cell.angle_alpha   90.00
_cell.angle_beta   90.00
_cell.angle_gamma   90.00
#
_symmetry.space_group_name_H-M   'P 1'
#
loop_
_entity.id
_entity.type
_entity.pdbx_description
1 polymer ?
#
loop_
_entity_poly.entity_id
_entity_poly.type
_entity_poly.pdbx_seq_one_letter_code
_entity_poly.pdbx_strand_id
1 'polypeptide(L)'
;MLAILGKRTKHFVRTAFQKSFFRGLMLYVDSKLEAHLNGFVGSENIPKEGAVIIVSNHQSYFDGFVLTNLFWKLVDRQVKIPTNIKALKNPIVKELQVSGGAVPIDPRNPDRTYATITELLNNGSAVVMYPEGTRSDGQSLHAFKYGAFNLAVEHNIPILPVAVSNFSNVLPRGSLKFSKGVKGQITFGNLIHPDDERFKGYEPKGVAHLIKTEVYGWIYSKAIKREGSQLVDEEIKSVSSRADDELELLLDQNVELISKTDVKRVSKIGETTRFLPQSSFDMKVQEVRLEGFRLSTMPKAVALLRLRKYTMMLNHLLREDKHHPYLNYCKGLLNQKLPALYRKTTLRDELKYFKRAYLYSNQYGYPVERFVHGLASSLHANGLADKALTLLKHSFESPKQRDTIRQLRRRERGLGLMKKIERELKLDSKNSIRSLQGFESFMAQSRISDVVIGQLEGIESFDQIREAAIALHNRHPNLRAKVIWPDGHNARPAFEFLPVNHEKVHVVERYAHSVNETNSMPFWKLIAEDEVNHIFDLSEGYMYRVTWLPESGHIIINVQHSLVDGGSLMNLLSEFLTHCGGQELGKQLLPTPSALEASPKISLIENILGKLHRESFLRARSKFNTWAEIKPQGSLQPREKLKTNCFFAQTSTGICQNVISECKNRGVTVGGAYAAAVQCAVLHFSGAKLDAKKRCTLPMDFSLRRYFEGDEISSDAIGYLSGSGSSNVIVNPNDTFWDLAKSFSESAKSEVDMRSPLIFHKVFDKLWNSEKTYKKYNLNCAESGGAGATVTMSNVGRYQRDTQIGKVKLTSIYGMSASLKAGAMLYCWLRSANDKFFYSFTSINPALNRDYSTEFFGYVVFLMSYSTSEAAKDKPIKEYIPLGAQIYKDNNFVTEITNYKIDMAA
;
A
#
# COMPACT_ATOMS: atom_id res chain seq x y z
N MET A 1 17.40 -43.29 11.48
CA MET A 1 16.55 -42.43 10.61
C MET A 1 16.95 -42.48 9.12
N LEU A 2 18.22 -42.24 8.74
CA LEU A 2 18.68 -42.31 7.32
C LEU A 2 18.70 -43.73 6.70
N ALA A 3 18.58 -44.79 7.50
CA ALA A 3 18.62 -46.18 7.01
C ALA A 3 17.40 -46.54 6.14
N ILE A 4 16.24 -45.92 6.40
CA ILE A 4 14.91 -46.31 5.88
C ILE A 4 14.55 -45.58 4.56
N LEU A 5 15.33 -44.58 4.14
CA LEU A 5 15.01 -43.74 2.98
C LEU A 5 15.56 -44.30 1.65
N GLY A 6 14.86 -44.15 0.53
CA GLY A 6 15.36 -44.54 -0.80
C GLY A 6 16.59 -43.75 -1.26
N LYS A 7 17.40 -44.29 -2.21
CA LYS A 7 18.68 -43.70 -2.66
C LYS A 7 18.59 -42.21 -3.06
N ARG A 8 17.54 -41.79 -3.78
CA ARG A 8 17.32 -40.39 -4.15
C ARG A 8 17.05 -39.48 -2.95
N THR A 9 16.27 -39.97 -1.99
CA THR A 9 15.95 -39.24 -0.75
C THR A 9 17.16 -39.17 0.19
N LYS A 10 17.99 -40.23 0.27
CA LYS A 10 19.28 -40.18 0.97
C LYS A 10 20.23 -39.16 0.34
N HIS A 11 20.30 -39.10 -0.99
CA HIS A 11 21.10 -38.10 -1.69
C HIS A 11 20.60 -36.68 -1.38
N PHE A 12 19.30 -36.42 -1.54
CA PHE A 12 18.71 -35.10 -1.26
C PHE A 12 18.89 -34.66 0.21
N VAL A 13 18.63 -35.54 1.17
CA VAL A 13 18.83 -35.25 2.61
C VAL A 13 20.31 -35.04 2.92
N ARG A 14 21.21 -35.83 2.32
CA ARG A 14 22.67 -35.65 2.46
C ARG A 14 23.11 -34.29 1.89
N THR A 15 22.65 -33.91 0.70
CA THR A 15 22.96 -32.60 0.08
C THR A 15 22.38 -31.43 0.87
N ALA A 16 21.15 -31.56 1.40
CA ALA A 16 20.52 -30.53 2.21
C ALA A 16 21.20 -30.35 3.59
N PHE A 17 21.58 -31.46 4.23
CA PHE A 17 22.35 -31.46 5.46
C PHE A 17 23.76 -30.89 5.24
N GLN A 18 24.44 -31.28 4.16
CA GLN A 18 25.75 -30.74 3.76
C GLN A 18 25.70 -29.23 3.53
N LYS A 19 24.69 -28.71 2.81
CA LYS A 19 24.51 -27.26 2.61
C LYS A 19 24.25 -26.50 3.92
N SER A 20 23.47 -27.08 4.82
CA SER A 20 23.12 -26.47 6.11
C SER A 20 24.32 -26.47 7.08
N PHE A 21 25.07 -27.56 7.12
CA PHE A 21 26.25 -27.71 7.95
C PHE A 21 27.43 -26.87 7.44
N PHE A 22 27.66 -26.83 6.12
CA PHE A 22 28.66 -25.95 5.50
C PHE A 22 28.36 -24.47 5.77
N ARG A 23 27.09 -24.07 5.72
CA ARG A 23 26.66 -22.71 6.11
C ARG A 23 26.97 -22.43 7.58
N GLY A 24 26.74 -23.39 8.47
CA GLY A 24 27.12 -23.29 9.89
C GLY A 24 28.63 -23.13 10.08
N LEU A 25 29.44 -23.88 9.32
CA LEU A 25 30.89 -23.75 9.34
C LEU A 25 31.35 -22.37 8.85
N MET A 26 30.80 -21.85 7.76
CA MET A 26 31.17 -20.52 7.26
C MET A 26 30.81 -19.41 8.25
N LEU A 27 29.67 -19.52 8.94
CA LEU A 27 29.32 -18.60 10.02
C LEU A 27 30.28 -18.70 11.21
N TYR A 28 30.72 -19.91 11.56
CA TYR A 28 31.75 -20.11 12.58
C TYR A 28 33.09 -19.49 12.15
N VAL A 29 33.53 -19.71 10.91
CA VAL A 29 34.75 -19.11 10.36
C VAL A 29 34.66 -17.59 10.35
N ASP A 30 33.55 -17.01 9.88
CA ASP A 30 33.31 -15.56 9.91
C ASP A 30 33.43 -15.00 11.33
N SER A 31 32.83 -15.66 12.32
CA SER A 31 32.94 -15.27 13.73
C SER A 31 34.38 -15.35 14.25
N LYS A 32 35.17 -16.34 13.81
CA LYS A 32 36.59 -16.46 14.18
C LYS A 32 37.46 -15.45 13.47
N LEU A 33 37.18 -15.12 12.22
CA LEU A 33 37.85 -14.04 11.50
C LEU A 33 37.61 -12.70 12.19
N GLU A 34 36.37 -12.37 12.51
CA GLU A 34 36.03 -11.12 13.22
C GLU A 34 36.75 -11.00 14.59
N ALA A 35 36.90 -12.11 15.31
CA ALA A 35 37.58 -12.10 16.60
C ALA A 35 39.13 -12.07 16.50
N HIS A 36 39.71 -12.66 15.45
CA HIS A 36 41.14 -12.99 15.39
C HIS A 36 41.88 -12.44 14.16
N LEU A 37 41.22 -11.70 13.26
CA LEU A 37 41.87 -10.98 12.17
C LEU A 37 42.04 -9.51 12.57
N ASN A 38 43.27 -9.00 12.49
CA ASN A 38 43.62 -7.61 12.76
C ASN A 38 43.49 -6.72 11.51
N GLY A 39 43.19 -7.32 10.35
CA GLY A 39 43.09 -6.68 9.06
C GLY A 39 43.81 -7.45 7.96
N PHE A 40 43.62 -7.00 6.73
CA PHE A 40 44.37 -7.43 5.55
C PHE A 40 44.80 -6.20 4.75
N VAL A 41 45.79 -6.34 3.87
CA VAL A 41 46.26 -5.26 2.98
C VAL A 41 46.64 -5.80 1.61
N GLY A 42 46.55 -4.95 0.58
CA GLY A 42 46.94 -5.26 -0.81
C GLY A 42 45.88 -6.05 -1.58
N SER A 43 44.62 -6.02 -1.14
CA SER A 43 43.61 -6.91 -1.71
C SER A 43 43.17 -6.53 -3.13
N GLU A 44 43.53 -5.35 -3.61
CA GLU A 44 43.46 -4.94 -5.02
C GLU A 44 44.32 -5.79 -5.95
N ASN A 45 45.37 -6.43 -5.42
CA ASN A 45 46.26 -7.31 -6.19
C ASN A 45 45.66 -8.70 -6.45
N ILE A 46 44.50 -9.01 -5.86
CA ILE A 46 43.86 -10.32 -6.03
C ILE A 46 43.23 -10.42 -7.44
N PRO A 47 43.68 -11.35 -8.30
CA PRO A 47 43.15 -11.48 -9.64
C PRO A 47 41.71 -12.01 -9.61
N LYS A 48 40.81 -11.33 -10.32
CA LYS A 48 39.38 -11.67 -10.41
C LYS A 48 39.11 -12.90 -11.27
N GLU A 49 39.96 -13.18 -12.25
CA GLU A 49 39.83 -14.27 -13.21
C GLU A 49 41.23 -14.82 -13.58
N GLY A 50 41.28 -15.90 -14.37
CA GLY A 50 42.54 -16.50 -14.86
C GLY A 50 43.32 -17.33 -13.84
N ALA A 51 44.18 -18.21 -14.33
CA ALA A 51 45.01 -19.07 -13.49
C ALA A 51 45.97 -18.22 -12.63
N VAL A 52 46.10 -18.56 -11.34
CA VAL A 52 47.07 -17.91 -10.44
C VAL A 52 47.59 -18.90 -9.41
N ILE A 53 48.89 -18.83 -9.13
CA ILE A 53 49.52 -19.58 -8.04
C ILE A 53 49.69 -18.64 -6.85
N ILE A 54 48.98 -18.93 -5.76
CA ILE A 54 49.04 -18.15 -4.52
C ILE A 54 50.09 -18.79 -3.63
N VAL A 55 51.20 -18.09 -3.39
CA VAL A 55 52.31 -18.59 -2.57
C VAL A 55 52.22 -17.98 -1.18
N SER A 56 51.88 -18.81 -0.19
CA SER A 56 51.72 -18.38 1.20
C SER A 56 52.64 -19.13 2.16
N ASN A 57 53.17 -18.46 3.18
CA ASN A 57 53.72 -19.17 4.34
C ASN A 57 52.60 -19.91 5.11
N HIS A 58 52.96 -20.89 5.94
CA HIS A 58 52.00 -21.74 6.65
C HIS A 58 52.28 -21.77 8.16
N GLN A 59 51.45 -21.09 8.96
CA GLN A 59 51.59 -20.99 10.42
C GLN A 59 50.51 -21.76 11.20
N SER A 60 49.33 -21.97 10.61
CA SER A 60 48.21 -22.58 11.31
C SER A 60 47.29 -23.40 10.40
N TYR A 61 46.47 -24.26 11.00
CA TYR A 61 45.34 -24.86 10.28
C TYR A 61 44.30 -23.81 9.84
N PHE A 62 44.28 -22.64 10.50
CA PHE A 62 43.33 -21.58 10.20
C PHE A 62 43.65 -20.83 8.89
N ASP A 63 44.91 -20.81 8.45
CA ASP A 63 45.38 -20.07 7.27
C ASP A 63 44.53 -20.37 6.02
N GLY A 64 44.33 -21.66 5.73
CA GLY A 64 43.55 -22.07 4.56
C GLY A 64 42.09 -21.62 4.62
N PHE A 65 41.47 -21.62 5.80
CA PHE A 65 40.10 -21.12 5.97
C PHE A 65 40.02 -19.60 5.78
N VAL A 66 41.04 -18.87 6.23
CA VAL A 66 41.13 -17.41 6.08
C VAL A 66 41.27 -17.04 4.61
N LEU A 67 42.22 -17.65 3.90
CA LEU A 67 42.44 -17.37 2.48
C LEU A 67 41.22 -17.76 1.64
N THR A 68 40.63 -18.94 1.86
CA THR A 68 39.39 -19.32 1.16
C THR A 68 38.27 -18.32 1.40
N ASN A 69 38.08 -17.85 2.63
CA ASN A 69 37.01 -16.92 2.96
C ASN A 69 37.26 -15.53 2.33
N LEU A 70 38.47 -14.98 2.47
CA LEU A 70 38.82 -13.67 1.92
C LEU A 70 38.69 -13.65 0.38
N PHE A 71 39.23 -14.63 -0.34
CA PHE A 71 39.07 -14.71 -1.80
C PHE A 71 37.61 -14.84 -2.23
N TRP A 72 36.84 -15.66 -1.52
CA TRP A 72 35.41 -15.81 -1.82
C TRP A 72 34.63 -14.52 -1.58
N LYS A 73 35.01 -13.72 -0.58
CA LYS A 73 34.30 -12.47 -0.29
C LYS A 73 34.76 -11.27 -1.11
N LEU A 74 36.05 -11.18 -1.43
CA LEU A 74 36.65 -10.04 -2.14
C LEU A 74 36.50 -10.15 -3.66
N VAL A 75 36.61 -11.35 -4.23
CA VAL A 75 36.60 -11.56 -5.70
C VAL A 75 35.65 -12.66 -6.18
N ASP A 76 34.84 -13.23 -5.28
CA ASP A 76 33.92 -14.36 -5.56
C ASP A 76 34.60 -15.59 -6.17
N ARG A 77 35.87 -15.84 -5.81
CA ARG A 77 36.63 -17.00 -6.26
C ARG A 77 36.81 -17.99 -5.12
N GLN A 78 36.61 -19.28 -5.42
CA GLN A 78 37.05 -20.36 -4.54
C GLN A 78 38.49 -20.71 -4.86
N VAL A 79 39.37 -20.67 -3.86
CA VAL A 79 40.75 -21.16 -3.99
C VAL A 79 40.81 -22.68 -3.87
N LYS A 80 41.79 -23.29 -4.56
CA LYS A 80 42.09 -24.71 -4.47
C LYS A 80 43.34 -24.93 -3.63
N ILE A 81 43.26 -25.76 -2.60
CA ILE A 81 44.36 -25.99 -1.67
C ILE A 81 44.77 -27.46 -1.73
N PRO A 82 45.91 -27.82 -2.32
CA PRO A 82 46.42 -29.18 -2.31
C PRO A 82 46.68 -29.64 -0.87
N THR A 83 45.87 -30.60 -0.41
CA THR A 83 45.86 -31.07 0.97
C THR A 83 46.21 -32.55 1.02
N ASN A 84 47.18 -32.91 1.87
CA ASN A 84 47.60 -34.30 2.06
C ASN A 84 46.41 -35.20 2.40
N ILE A 85 46.23 -36.29 1.66
CA ILE A 85 45.15 -37.26 1.84
C ILE A 85 45.08 -37.82 3.27
N LYS A 86 46.21 -37.87 3.99
CA LYS A 86 46.26 -38.26 5.41
C LYS A 86 45.51 -37.30 6.34
N ALA A 87 45.41 -36.01 5.99
CA ALA A 87 44.65 -35.01 6.73
C ALA A 87 43.14 -35.12 6.49
N LEU A 88 42.72 -35.90 5.49
CA LEU A 88 41.34 -36.07 5.04
C LEU A 88 40.79 -37.48 5.39
N LYS A 89 41.33 -38.12 6.43
CA LYS A 89 40.89 -39.47 6.86
C LYS A 89 39.48 -39.50 7.44
N ASN A 90 39.08 -38.46 8.17
CA ASN A 90 37.73 -38.38 8.73
C ASN A 90 36.75 -37.96 7.61
N PRO A 91 35.70 -38.73 7.29
CA PRO A 91 34.78 -38.45 6.19
C PRO A 91 34.07 -37.08 6.30
N ILE A 92 33.76 -36.63 7.52
CA ILE A 92 33.11 -35.33 7.75
C ILE A 92 34.11 -34.21 7.50
N VAL A 93 35.33 -34.32 8.04
CA VAL A 93 36.40 -33.33 7.83
C VAL A 93 36.80 -33.27 6.35
N LYS A 94 36.87 -34.43 5.68
CA LYS A 94 37.13 -34.52 4.24
C LYS A 94 36.09 -33.78 3.43
N GLU A 95 34.82 -34.08 3.64
CA GLU A 95 33.73 -33.43 2.91
C GLU A 95 33.74 -31.91 3.14
N LEU A 96 33.97 -31.46 4.38
CA LEU A 96 34.07 -30.05 4.73
C LEU A 96 35.23 -29.35 4.02
N GLN A 97 36.44 -29.91 4.12
CA GLN A 97 37.63 -29.31 3.52
C GLN A 97 37.52 -29.30 1.99
N VAL A 98 37.03 -30.38 1.37
CA VAL A 98 36.80 -30.45 -0.08
C VAL A 98 35.75 -29.42 -0.52
N SER A 99 34.66 -29.26 0.23
CA SER A 99 33.66 -28.22 -0.03
C SER A 99 34.24 -26.80 0.10
N GLY A 100 35.26 -26.63 0.95
CA GLY A 100 36.04 -25.40 1.12
C GLY A 100 37.20 -25.23 0.13
N GLY A 101 37.36 -26.12 -0.85
CA GLY A 101 38.38 -26.01 -1.89
C GLY A 101 39.62 -26.90 -1.71
N ALA A 102 39.68 -27.76 -0.68
CA ALA A 102 40.79 -28.69 -0.52
C ALA A 102 40.80 -29.75 -1.63
N VAL A 103 41.98 -30.00 -2.18
CA VAL A 103 42.23 -30.98 -3.24
C VAL A 103 43.08 -32.11 -2.64
N PRO A 104 42.56 -33.34 -2.50
CA PRO A 104 43.31 -34.45 -1.93
C PRO A 104 44.52 -34.80 -2.81
N ILE A 105 45.72 -34.72 -2.24
CA ILE A 105 46.98 -35.12 -2.90
C ILE A 105 47.74 -36.15 -2.07
N ASP A 106 48.53 -37.01 -2.70
CA ASP A 106 49.47 -37.91 -2.01
C ASP A 106 50.90 -37.39 -2.19
N PRO A 107 51.53 -36.82 -1.16
CA PRO A 107 52.91 -36.33 -1.24
C PRO A 107 53.93 -37.43 -1.58
N ARG A 108 53.56 -38.71 -1.50
CA ARG A 108 54.41 -39.84 -1.92
C ARG A 108 54.39 -40.08 -3.42
N ASN A 109 53.49 -39.43 -4.16
CA ASN A 109 53.42 -39.46 -5.61
C ASN A 109 53.48 -38.01 -6.15
N PRO A 110 54.70 -37.44 -6.25
CA PRO A 110 54.91 -36.06 -6.66
C PRO A 110 54.42 -35.80 -8.09
N ASP A 111 54.63 -36.73 -9.03
CA ASP A 111 54.22 -36.57 -10.44
C ASP A 111 52.70 -36.44 -10.57
N ARG A 112 51.95 -37.29 -9.87
CA ARG A 112 50.48 -37.21 -9.85
C ARG A 112 49.99 -35.92 -9.18
N THR A 113 50.67 -35.49 -8.12
CA THR A 113 50.36 -34.22 -7.44
C THR A 113 50.59 -33.05 -8.39
N TYR A 114 51.71 -33.04 -9.12
CA TYR A 114 52.05 -32.05 -10.13
C TYR A 114 50.98 -31.98 -11.23
N ALA A 115 50.67 -33.12 -11.85
CA ALA A 115 49.64 -33.22 -12.89
C ALA A 115 48.26 -32.72 -12.42
N THR A 116 47.87 -33.04 -11.18
CA THR A 116 46.59 -32.58 -10.61
C THR A 116 46.56 -31.06 -10.47
N ILE A 117 47.67 -30.45 -10.04
CA ILE A 117 47.76 -28.99 -9.89
C ILE A 117 47.78 -28.32 -11.27
N THR A 118 48.53 -28.85 -12.23
CA THR A 118 48.53 -28.38 -13.63
C THR A 118 47.12 -28.40 -14.23
N GLU A 119 46.34 -29.46 -14.01
CA GLU A 119 44.96 -29.54 -14.48
C GLU A 119 44.06 -28.43 -13.89
N LEU A 120 44.19 -28.17 -12.58
CA LEU A 120 43.43 -27.09 -11.92
C LEU A 120 43.79 -25.72 -12.50
N LEU A 121 45.08 -25.49 -12.73
CA LEU A 121 45.61 -24.25 -13.29
C LEU A 121 45.18 -24.06 -14.75
N ASN A 122 45.23 -25.10 -15.58
CA ASN A 122 44.71 -25.08 -16.96
C ASN A 122 43.22 -24.74 -17.01
N ASN A 123 42.47 -25.13 -15.98
CA ASN A 123 41.05 -24.77 -15.81
C ASN A 123 40.83 -23.35 -15.23
N GLY A 124 41.89 -22.52 -15.12
CA GLY A 124 41.80 -21.15 -14.62
C GLY A 124 41.62 -21.05 -13.10
N SER A 125 41.92 -22.10 -12.33
CA SER A 125 41.77 -22.09 -10.87
C SER A 125 42.83 -21.22 -10.19
N ALA A 126 42.46 -20.62 -9.05
CA ALA A 126 43.41 -20.03 -8.12
C ALA A 126 43.91 -21.10 -7.15
N VAL A 127 45.19 -21.45 -7.18
CA VAL A 127 45.75 -22.57 -6.39
C VAL A 127 46.67 -22.03 -5.29
N VAL A 128 46.36 -22.34 -4.03
CA VAL A 128 47.19 -21.97 -2.87
C VAL A 128 48.24 -23.05 -2.62
N MET A 129 49.50 -22.65 -2.68
CA MET A 129 50.66 -23.49 -2.44
C MET A 129 51.43 -22.97 -1.23
N TYR A 130 51.67 -23.86 -0.27
CA TYR A 130 52.53 -23.58 0.89
C TYR A 130 53.92 -24.17 0.63
N PRO A 131 54.90 -23.37 0.14
CA PRO A 131 56.19 -23.88 -0.31
C PRO A 131 57.03 -24.46 0.83
N GLU A 132 56.73 -24.15 2.09
CA GLU A 132 57.33 -24.76 3.28
C GLU A 132 57.03 -26.27 3.40
N GLY A 133 55.93 -26.75 2.79
CA GLY A 133 55.49 -28.15 2.82
C GLY A 133 54.96 -28.64 4.17
N THR A 134 55.26 -27.97 5.28
CA THR A 134 54.70 -28.18 6.61
C THR A 134 54.45 -26.85 7.32
N ARG A 135 53.66 -26.86 8.39
CA ARG A 135 53.41 -25.65 9.20
C ARG A 135 54.64 -25.30 10.05
N SER A 136 55.04 -24.04 10.00
CA SER A 136 55.99 -23.44 10.95
C SER A 136 55.35 -23.22 12.32
N ASP A 137 56.18 -23.04 13.33
CA ASP A 137 55.79 -22.61 14.68
C ASP A 137 55.61 -21.08 14.78
N GLY A 138 55.81 -20.37 13.67
CA GLY A 138 55.77 -18.91 13.58
C GLY A 138 57.05 -18.20 13.99
N GLN A 139 58.08 -18.91 14.46
CA GLN A 139 59.35 -18.31 14.87
C GLN A 139 60.26 -18.02 13.67
N SER A 140 60.22 -18.86 12.63
CA SER A 140 60.96 -18.67 11.38
C SER A 140 60.23 -19.30 10.18
N LEU A 141 60.58 -18.88 8.95
CA LEU A 141 60.12 -19.51 7.72
C LEU A 141 60.99 -20.71 7.37
N HIS A 142 60.36 -21.85 7.05
CA HIS A 142 61.07 -23.00 6.50
C HIS A 142 61.64 -22.71 5.10
N ALA A 143 62.48 -23.63 4.60
CA ALA A 143 62.97 -23.57 3.22
C ALA A 143 61.80 -23.74 2.24
N PHE A 144 61.74 -22.87 1.22
CA PHE A 144 60.72 -22.94 0.18
C PHE A 144 61.11 -24.03 -0.83
N LYS A 145 60.20 -24.97 -1.05
CA LYS A 145 60.29 -25.95 -2.14
C LYS A 145 59.95 -25.28 -3.47
N TYR A 146 60.57 -25.76 -4.55
CA TYR A 146 60.50 -25.09 -5.85
C TYR A 146 59.27 -25.43 -6.69
N GLY A 147 58.47 -26.43 -6.31
CA GLY A 147 57.39 -26.96 -7.17
C GLY A 147 56.34 -25.93 -7.60
N ALA A 148 55.96 -24.97 -6.75
CA ALA A 148 55.03 -23.90 -7.13
C ALA A 148 55.65 -22.93 -8.16
N PHE A 149 56.96 -22.71 -8.10
CA PHE A 149 57.69 -21.81 -8.97
C PHE A 149 58.03 -22.48 -10.31
N ASN A 150 58.31 -23.79 -10.30
CA ASN A 150 58.42 -24.59 -11.53
C ASN A 150 57.11 -24.52 -12.33
N LEU A 151 55.96 -24.76 -11.68
CA LEU A 151 54.65 -24.65 -12.33
C LEU A 151 54.39 -23.26 -12.91
N ALA A 152 54.79 -22.22 -12.19
CA ALA A 152 54.61 -20.84 -12.64
C ALA A 152 55.44 -20.55 -13.90
N VAL A 153 56.70 -20.97 -13.92
CA VAL A 153 57.62 -20.76 -15.05
C VAL A 153 57.25 -21.63 -16.25
N GLU A 154 57.03 -22.94 -16.03
CA GLU A 154 56.72 -23.90 -17.09
C GLU A 154 55.40 -23.59 -17.81
N HIS A 155 54.38 -23.13 -17.08
CA HIS A 155 53.05 -22.87 -17.63
C HIS A 155 52.73 -21.39 -17.85
N ASN A 156 53.70 -20.49 -17.64
CA ASN A 156 53.53 -19.05 -17.78
C ASN A 156 52.36 -18.50 -16.93
N ILE A 157 52.33 -18.84 -15.64
CA ILE A 157 51.24 -18.51 -14.72
C ILE A 157 51.72 -17.47 -13.69
N PRO A 158 50.94 -16.40 -13.42
CA PRO A 158 51.31 -15.39 -12.44
C PRO A 158 51.33 -15.94 -11.01
N ILE A 159 52.21 -15.37 -10.19
CA ILE A 159 52.30 -15.67 -8.76
C ILE A 159 51.73 -14.51 -7.94
N LEU A 160 50.89 -14.82 -6.96
CA LEU A 160 50.45 -13.89 -5.91
C LEU A 160 51.13 -14.25 -4.58
N PRO A 161 52.14 -13.48 -4.13
CA PRO A 161 52.72 -13.65 -2.80
C PRO A 161 51.71 -13.29 -1.71
N VAL A 162 51.63 -14.12 -0.67
CA VAL A 162 50.77 -13.88 0.49
C VAL A 162 51.54 -14.15 1.78
N ALA A 163 51.45 -13.24 2.75
CA ALA A 163 51.94 -13.49 4.10
C ALA A 163 50.79 -13.65 5.10
N VAL A 164 50.87 -14.70 5.92
CA VAL A 164 50.08 -14.87 7.13
C VAL A 164 50.97 -14.61 8.35
N SER A 165 50.56 -13.66 9.19
CA SER A 165 51.33 -13.21 10.35
C SER A 165 50.61 -13.48 11.65
N ASN A 166 51.30 -14.06 12.64
CA ASN A 166 50.83 -14.33 14.01
C ASN A 166 49.70 -15.39 14.11
N PHE A 167 49.41 -16.13 13.04
CA PHE A 167 48.35 -17.15 13.02
C PHE A 167 48.70 -18.39 13.84
N SER A 168 49.99 -18.67 14.05
CA SER A 168 50.45 -19.75 14.95
C SER A 168 50.05 -19.49 16.40
N ASN A 169 49.91 -18.23 16.81
CA ASN A 169 49.42 -17.87 18.15
C ASN A 169 47.89 -17.79 18.21
N VAL A 170 47.22 -17.48 17.09
CA VAL A 170 45.75 -17.47 16.98
C VAL A 170 45.17 -18.87 17.18
N LEU A 171 45.70 -19.86 16.46
CA LEU A 171 45.34 -21.26 16.62
C LEU A 171 46.62 -22.12 16.66
N PRO A 172 47.14 -22.39 17.87
CA PRO A 172 48.38 -23.15 18.06
C PRO A 172 48.34 -24.54 17.47
N ARG A 173 49.50 -25.01 17.00
CA ARG A 173 49.65 -26.36 16.44
C ARG A 173 49.23 -27.41 17.48
N GLY A 174 48.36 -28.33 17.07
CA GLY A 174 47.81 -29.37 17.95
C GLY A 174 46.61 -28.93 18.80
N SER A 175 46.27 -27.63 18.80
CA SER A 175 45.08 -27.09 19.47
C SER A 175 43.89 -27.02 18.51
N LEU A 176 42.68 -27.21 19.06
CA LEU A 176 41.40 -26.85 18.42
C LEU A 176 40.78 -25.58 19.03
N LYS A 177 41.44 -25.00 20.04
CA LYS A 177 40.99 -23.80 20.76
C LYS A 177 41.75 -22.57 20.26
N PHE A 178 40.99 -21.55 19.87
CA PHE A 178 41.52 -20.23 19.51
C PHE A 178 41.95 -19.45 20.75
N SER A 179 43.10 -18.79 20.68
CA SER A 179 43.66 -17.97 21.77
C SER A 179 42.90 -16.65 21.89
N LYS A 180 42.31 -16.38 23.06
CA LYS A 180 41.54 -15.15 23.29
C LYS A 180 42.42 -13.90 23.16
N GLY A 181 41.93 -12.87 22.46
CA GLY A 181 42.61 -11.58 22.31
C GLY A 181 43.80 -11.58 21.34
N VAL A 182 44.22 -12.74 20.82
CA VAL A 182 45.29 -12.83 19.84
C VAL A 182 44.73 -12.61 18.44
N LYS A 183 45.37 -11.73 17.66
CA LYS A 183 44.99 -11.44 16.28
C LYS A 183 46.14 -11.64 15.30
N GLY A 184 45.83 -12.15 14.11
CA GLY A 184 46.75 -12.27 12.98
C GLY A 184 46.48 -11.24 11.88
N GLN A 185 47.39 -11.11 10.93
CA GLN A 185 47.26 -10.20 9.77
C GLN A 185 47.56 -10.94 8.48
N ILE A 186 46.89 -10.56 7.39
CA ILE A 186 47.14 -11.05 6.03
C ILE A 186 47.71 -9.93 5.17
N THR A 187 48.69 -10.24 4.32
CA THR A 187 49.25 -9.30 3.35
C THR A 187 49.25 -9.94 1.97
N PHE A 188 48.60 -9.31 1.01
CA PHE A 188 48.61 -9.68 -0.40
C PHE A 188 49.66 -8.82 -1.12
N GLY A 189 50.70 -9.46 -1.64
CA GLY A 189 51.73 -8.78 -2.42
C GLY A 189 51.25 -8.38 -3.82
N ASN A 190 52.09 -7.64 -4.54
CA ASN A 190 51.83 -7.33 -5.94
C ASN A 190 51.79 -8.61 -6.77
N LEU A 191 50.84 -8.70 -7.70
CA LEU A 191 50.76 -9.81 -8.64
C LEU A 191 52.02 -9.80 -9.52
N ILE A 192 52.74 -10.92 -9.53
CA ILE A 192 53.98 -11.08 -10.31
C ILE A 192 53.61 -11.81 -11.59
N HIS A 193 53.56 -11.07 -12.70
CA HIS A 193 53.34 -11.65 -14.01
C HIS A 193 54.61 -12.36 -14.51
N PRO A 194 54.49 -13.41 -15.33
CA PRO A 194 55.66 -14.07 -15.88
C PRO A 194 56.58 -13.18 -16.72
N ASP A 195 56.03 -12.11 -17.31
CA ASP A 195 56.76 -11.13 -18.11
C ASP A 195 57.45 -10.03 -17.28
N ASP A 196 57.24 -10.01 -15.96
CA ASP A 196 57.86 -9.06 -15.02
C ASP A 196 59.37 -9.31 -14.92
N GLU A 197 60.20 -8.27 -14.76
CA GLU A 197 61.65 -8.42 -14.56
C GLU A 197 62.01 -9.27 -13.33
N ARG A 198 61.10 -9.34 -12.34
CA ARG A 198 61.22 -10.21 -11.16
C ARG A 198 61.08 -11.71 -11.48
N PHE A 199 60.65 -12.05 -12.69
CA PHE A 199 60.31 -13.39 -13.14
C PHE A 199 61.06 -13.77 -14.43
N LYS A 200 61.22 -12.82 -15.35
CA LYS A 200 61.86 -12.97 -16.66
C LYS A 200 63.37 -13.18 -16.52
N GLY A 201 63.86 -14.36 -16.91
CA GLY A 201 65.28 -14.72 -16.86
C GLY A 201 65.77 -15.31 -15.54
N TYR A 202 64.90 -15.45 -14.54
CA TYR A 202 65.22 -16.13 -13.28
C TYR A 202 64.85 -17.61 -13.32
N GLU A 203 65.79 -18.47 -12.89
CA GLU A 203 65.49 -19.87 -12.57
C GLU A 203 64.45 -19.96 -11.44
N PRO A 204 63.61 -21.02 -11.37
CA PRO A 204 62.59 -21.18 -10.32
C PRO A 204 63.11 -21.01 -8.89
N LYS A 205 64.39 -21.32 -8.65
CA LYS A 205 65.07 -21.11 -7.36
C LYS A 205 65.23 -19.62 -7.01
N GLY A 206 65.55 -18.78 -7.99
CA GLY A 206 65.68 -17.33 -7.81
C GLY A 206 64.35 -16.69 -7.46
N VAL A 207 63.30 -17.05 -8.21
CA VAL A 207 61.91 -16.59 -7.94
C VAL A 207 61.47 -17.01 -6.53
N ALA A 208 61.77 -18.25 -6.12
CA ALA A 208 61.47 -18.73 -4.77
C ALA A 208 62.20 -17.93 -3.67
N HIS A 209 63.45 -17.54 -3.90
CA HIS A 209 64.23 -16.75 -2.94
C HIS A 209 63.70 -15.33 -2.79
N LEU A 210 63.33 -14.68 -3.90
CA LEU A 210 62.73 -13.34 -3.90
C LEU A 210 61.43 -13.32 -3.11
N ILE A 211 60.49 -14.22 -3.43
CA ILE A 211 59.20 -14.30 -2.75
C ILE A 211 59.37 -14.67 -1.28
N LYS A 212 60.30 -15.57 -0.94
CA LYS A 212 60.61 -15.88 0.46
C LYS A 212 61.08 -14.63 1.23
N THR A 213 61.90 -13.80 0.60
CA THR A 213 62.45 -12.58 1.20
C THR A 213 61.35 -11.54 1.44
N GLU A 214 60.45 -11.33 0.47
CA GLU A 214 59.29 -10.46 0.62
C GLU A 214 58.37 -10.92 1.78
N VAL A 215 58.00 -12.21 1.79
CA VAL A 215 57.15 -12.81 2.83
C VAL A 215 57.82 -12.72 4.20
N TYR A 216 59.15 -12.93 4.28
CA TYR A 216 59.90 -12.75 5.52
C TYR A 216 59.85 -11.31 6.03
N GLY A 217 60.01 -10.33 5.12
CA GLY A 217 59.89 -8.91 5.41
C GLY A 217 58.55 -8.56 6.06
N TRP A 218 57.44 -8.97 5.45
CA TRP A 218 56.10 -8.71 5.98
C TRP A 218 55.85 -9.34 7.37
N ILE A 219 56.43 -10.51 7.66
CA ILE A 219 56.18 -11.22 8.92
C ILE A 219 57.09 -10.72 10.07
N TYR A 220 58.36 -10.42 9.79
CA TYR A 220 59.37 -10.20 10.84
C TYR A 220 59.92 -8.77 10.92
N SER A 221 59.85 -7.96 9.86
CA SER A 221 60.37 -6.60 9.90
C SER A 221 59.48 -5.66 10.72
N LYS A 222 60.06 -4.99 11.72
CA LYS A 222 59.35 -4.01 12.56
C LYS A 222 58.96 -2.74 11.78
N ALA A 223 59.75 -2.33 10.79
CA ALA A 223 59.45 -1.16 9.94
C ALA A 223 58.22 -1.44 9.06
N ILE A 224 58.22 -2.59 8.39
CA ILE A 224 57.13 -3.04 7.51
C ILE A 224 55.84 -3.30 8.32
N LYS A 225 55.95 -3.73 9.59
CA LYS A 225 54.77 -3.83 10.48
C LYS A 225 54.13 -2.48 10.82
N ARG A 226 54.93 -1.40 10.94
CA ARG A 226 54.40 -0.04 11.19
C ARG A 226 53.74 0.53 9.93
N GLU A 227 54.38 0.37 8.78
CA GLU A 227 53.77 0.70 7.47
C GLU A 227 52.50 -0.11 7.23
N GLY A 228 52.50 -1.40 7.59
CA GLY A 228 51.34 -2.29 7.52
C GLY A 228 50.13 -1.80 8.31
N SER A 229 50.32 -1.02 9.39
CA SER A 229 49.19 -0.40 10.11
C SER A 229 48.60 0.78 9.36
N GLN A 230 49.42 1.58 8.66
CA GLN A 230 48.94 2.68 7.80
C GLN A 230 48.29 2.14 6.52
N LEU A 231 48.85 1.08 5.94
CA LEU A 231 48.29 0.39 4.79
C LEU A 231 46.92 -0.24 5.09
N VAL A 232 46.65 -0.64 6.34
CA VAL A 232 45.31 -1.09 6.74
C VAL A 232 44.28 0.05 6.66
N ASP A 233 44.66 1.29 6.98
CA ASP A 233 43.76 2.44 6.85
C ASP A 233 43.48 2.78 5.37
N GLU A 234 44.49 2.63 4.50
CA GLU A 234 44.33 2.76 3.05
C GLU A 234 43.46 1.63 2.47
N GLU A 235 43.64 0.40 2.95
CA GLU A 235 42.80 -0.73 2.57
C GLU A 235 41.34 -0.51 2.97
N ILE A 236 41.07 0.05 4.16
CA ILE A 236 39.71 0.40 4.59
C ILE A 236 39.03 1.32 3.57
N LYS A 237 39.75 2.34 3.06
CA LYS A 237 39.23 3.24 2.01
C LYS A 237 39.05 2.52 0.68
N SER A 238 40.00 1.67 0.27
CA SER A 238 39.96 0.88 -0.96
C SER A 238 38.77 -0.09 -1.00
N VAL A 239 38.53 -0.85 0.08
CA VAL A 239 37.38 -1.75 0.21
C VAL A 239 36.07 -0.96 0.17
N SER A 240 36.01 0.21 0.81
CA SER A 240 34.84 1.09 0.79
C SER A 240 34.50 1.57 -0.62
N SER A 241 35.50 2.06 -1.35
CA SER A 241 35.34 2.53 -2.73
C SER A 241 34.87 1.42 -3.65
N ARG A 242 35.45 0.21 -3.55
CA ARG A 242 35.03 -0.94 -4.36
C ARG A 242 33.59 -1.35 -4.08
N ALA A 243 33.16 -1.32 -2.81
CA ALA A 243 31.78 -1.59 -2.44
C ALA A 243 30.82 -0.52 -3.00
N ASP A 244 31.22 0.76 -2.99
CA ASP A 244 30.45 1.86 -3.59
C ASP A 244 30.31 1.68 -5.12
N ASP A 245 31.41 1.43 -5.81
CA ASP A 245 31.44 1.26 -7.26
C ASP A 245 30.56 0.08 -7.72
N GLU A 246 30.63 -1.05 -7.01
CA GLU A 246 29.78 -2.22 -7.29
C GLU A 246 28.30 -1.96 -6.99
N LEU A 247 27.98 -1.33 -5.85
CA LEU A 247 26.60 -0.94 -5.52
C LEU A 247 26.01 -0.02 -6.58
N GLU A 248 26.80 0.92 -7.07
CA GLU A 248 26.39 1.87 -8.07
C GLU A 248 26.23 1.22 -9.45
N LEU A 249 27.15 0.33 -9.84
CA LEU A 249 27.03 -0.44 -11.07
C LEU A 249 25.75 -1.26 -11.09
N LEU A 250 25.35 -1.87 -9.95
CA LEU A 250 24.07 -2.57 -9.82
C LEU A 250 22.87 -1.64 -9.91
N LEU A 251 22.92 -0.44 -9.31
CA LEU A 251 21.85 0.55 -9.37
C LEU A 251 21.64 1.11 -10.78
N ASP A 252 22.66 1.07 -11.62
CA ASP A 252 22.63 1.54 -12.99
C ASP A 252 22.35 0.41 -14.00
N GLN A 253 22.33 -0.86 -13.59
CA GLN A 253 21.64 -1.92 -14.32
C GLN A 253 20.15 -1.83 -13.97
N ASN A 254 19.24 -1.89 -14.96
CA ASN A 254 17.80 -1.71 -14.76
C ASN A 254 17.30 -2.42 -13.48
N VAL A 255 16.56 -1.71 -12.62
CA VAL A 255 16.15 -2.18 -11.28
C VAL A 255 15.38 -3.52 -11.33
N GLU A 256 14.77 -3.84 -12.46
CA GLU A 256 14.05 -5.08 -12.71
C GLU A 256 14.95 -6.30 -13.00
N LEU A 257 16.26 -6.10 -13.20
CA LEU A 257 17.25 -7.14 -13.49
C LEU A 257 18.17 -7.48 -12.29
N ILE A 258 18.03 -6.79 -11.15
CA ILE A 258 18.88 -7.04 -9.98
C ILE A 258 18.52 -8.41 -9.37
N SER A 259 19.40 -9.38 -9.55
CA SER A 259 19.19 -10.74 -9.07
C SER A 259 19.59 -10.91 -7.60
N LYS A 260 19.09 -11.98 -6.96
CA LYS A 260 19.53 -12.38 -5.61
C LYS A 260 21.03 -12.71 -5.57
N THR A 261 21.62 -13.08 -6.70
CA THR A 261 23.05 -13.36 -6.86
C THR A 261 23.87 -12.08 -6.84
N ASP A 262 23.41 -11.02 -7.49
CA ASP A 262 24.08 -9.71 -7.50
C ASP A 262 24.13 -9.09 -6.09
N VAL A 263 22.99 -9.10 -5.39
CA VAL A 263 22.92 -8.62 -4.00
C VAL A 263 23.85 -9.43 -3.10
N LYS A 264 23.97 -10.75 -3.30
CA LYS A 264 24.91 -11.58 -2.54
C LYS A 264 26.36 -11.21 -2.85
N ARG A 265 26.72 -10.95 -4.11
CA ARG A 265 28.08 -10.57 -4.50
C ARG A 265 28.52 -9.29 -3.79
N VAL A 266 27.74 -8.23 -3.90
CA VAL A 266 28.08 -6.92 -3.31
C VAL A 266 27.99 -6.94 -1.79
N SER A 267 27.07 -7.73 -1.25
CA SER A 267 26.98 -8.04 0.18
C SER A 267 28.24 -8.71 0.75
N LYS A 268 28.93 -9.55 -0.02
CA LYS A 268 30.15 -10.22 0.46
C LYS A 268 31.29 -9.23 0.63
N ILE A 269 31.46 -8.31 -0.33
CA ILE A 269 32.50 -7.26 -0.27
C ILE A 269 32.28 -6.42 0.99
N GLY A 270 31.06 -5.93 1.21
CA GLY A 270 30.72 -5.17 2.43
C GLY A 270 30.75 -5.99 3.72
N GLU A 271 30.84 -7.33 3.69
CA GLU A 271 31.02 -8.14 4.91
C GLU A 271 32.49 -8.26 5.31
N THR A 272 33.43 -8.07 4.38
CA THR A 272 34.88 -8.14 4.67
C THR A 272 35.34 -7.03 5.62
N THR A 273 34.55 -5.97 5.73
CA THR A 273 34.86 -4.77 6.52
C THR A 273 34.79 -5.04 8.01
N ARG A 274 34.02 -6.06 8.42
CA ARG A 274 34.01 -6.57 9.79
C ARG A 274 35.32 -7.22 10.21
N PHE A 275 36.17 -7.55 9.24
CA PHE A 275 37.49 -8.11 9.49
C PHE A 275 38.59 -7.05 9.59
N LEU A 276 38.23 -5.77 9.41
CA LEU A 276 39.12 -4.63 9.55
C LEU A 276 38.97 -4.01 10.95
N PRO A 277 40.06 -3.46 11.54
CA PRO A 277 40.09 -3.06 12.95
C PRO A 277 39.27 -1.80 13.26
N GLN A 278 38.92 -1.00 12.25
CA GLN A 278 38.07 0.18 12.37
C GLN A 278 37.06 0.26 11.22
N SER A 279 35.86 0.77 11.52
CA SER A 279 34.82 1.06 10.54
C SER A 279 34.77 2.57 10.30
N SER A 280 35.11 3.01 9.09
CA SER A 280 34.95 4.42 8.69
C SER A 280 33.47 4.80 8.58
N PHE A 281 33.16 6.10 8.65
CA PHE A 281 31.79 6.56 8.47
C PHE A 281 31.22 6.15 7.10
N ASP A 282 32.00 6.29 6.04
CA ASP A 282 31.65 5.86 4.69
C ASP A 282 31.33 4.37 4.63
N MET A 283 32.09 3.54 5.34
CA MET A 283 31.80 2.11 5.44
C MET A 283 30.44 1.83 6.08
N LYS A 284 30.10 2.52 7.18
CA LYS A 284 28.79 2.39 7.81
C LYS A 284 27.65 2.83 6.87
N VAL A 285 27.87 3.87 6.06
CA VAL A 285 26.90 4.31 5.04
C VAL A 285 26.67 3.20 4.01
N GLN A 286 27.73 2.55 3.52
CA GLN A 286 27.60 1.44 2.57
C GLN A 286 26.87 0.23 3.19
N GLU A 287 27.13 -0.08 4.46
CA GLU A 287 26.40 -1.14 5.17
C GLU A 287 24.90 -0.87 5.25
N VAL A 288 24.50 0.38 5.51
CA VAL A 288 23.10 0.78 5.48
C VAL A 288 22.51 0.57 4.09
N ARG A 289 23.19 1.05 3.04
CA ARG A 289 22.72 0.87 1.64
C ARG A 289 22.55 -0.61 1.28
N LEU A 290 23.53 -1.44 1.64
CA LEU A 290 23.50 -2.90 1.46
C LEU A 290 22.33 -3.56 2.18
N GLU A 291 22.08 -3.21 3.44
CA GLU A 291 20.96 -3.78 4.19
C GLU A 291 19.62 -3.33 3.59
N GLY A 292 19.51 -2.10 3.09
CA GLY A 292 18.36 -1.62 2.32
C GLY A 292 18.10 -2.46 1.06
N PHE A 293 19.16 -2.82 0.34
CA PHE A 293 19.10 -3.72 -0.81
C PHE A 293 18.69 -5.15 -0.44
N ARG A 294 19.28 -5.71 0.61
CA ARG A 294 18.92 -7.02 1.14
C ARG A 294 17.44 -7.07 1.52
N LEU A 295 16.94 -6.03 2.19
CA LEU A 295 15.53 -5.91 2.52
C LEU A 295 14.63 -5.92 1.27
N SER A 296 15.05 -5.27 0.17
CA SER A 296 14.26 -5.26 -1.07
C SER A 296 14.16 -6.61 -1.78
N THR A 297 15.07 -7.55 -1.51
CA THR A 297 15.07 -8.88 -2.15
C THR A 297 14.52 -9.99 -1.24
N MET A 298 14.25 -9.69 0.03
CA MET A 298 13.70 -10.63 1.00
C MET A 298 12.17 -10.79 0.85
N PRO A 299 11.61 -11.95 1.25
CA PRO A 299 10.17 -12.09 1.44
C PRO A 299 9.65 -11.02 2.40
N LYS A 300 8.51 -10.39 2.08
CA LYS A 300 7.95 -9.23 2.80
C LYS A 300 7.88 -9.43 4.32
N ALA A 301 7.46 -10.62 4.78
CA ALA A 301 7.36 -10.94 6.21
C ALA A 301 8.73 -10.90 6.93
N VAL A 302 9.79 -11.38 6.27
CA VAL A 302 11.15 -11.36 6.82
C VAL A 302 11.74 -9.95 6.76
N ALA A 303 11.46 -9.21 5.69
CA ALA A 303 11.88 -7.82 5.57
C ALA A 303 11.29 -6.95 6.70
N LEU A 304 10.02 -7.16 7.06
CA LEU A 304 9.35 -6.48 8.19
C LEU A 304 10.07 -6.71 9.53
N LEU A 305 10.50 -7.94 9.82
CA LEU A 305 11.24 -8.26 11.05
C LEU A 305 12.61 -7.57 11.11
N ARG A 306 13.27 -7.41 9.95
CA ARG A 306 14.59 -6.76 9.85
C ARG A 306 14.53 -5.24 9.71
N LEU A 307 13.36 -4.70 9.38
CA LEU A 307 13.13 -3.28 9.16
C LEU A 307 13.47 -2.42 10.37
N ARG A 308 13.20 -2.92 11.58
CA ARG A 308 13.56 -2.25 12.84
C ARG A 308 15.07 -2.05 12.93
N LYS A 309 15.86 -3.09 12.63
CA LYS A 309 17.33 -3.03 12.64
C LYS A 309 17.83 -2.01 11.62
N TYR A 310 17.35 -2.08 10.38
CA TYR A 310 17.72 -1.13 9.33
C TYR A 310 17.37 0.32 9.69
N THR A 311 16.19 0.55 10.26
CA THR A 311 15.76 1.88 10.70
C THR A 311 16.66 2.41 11.83
N MET A 312 17.08 1.56 12.77
CA MET A 312 18.01 1.94 13.83
C MET A 312 19.39 2.31 13.28
N MET A 313 19.94 1.50 12.37
CA MET A 313 21.22 1.79 11.70
C MET A 313 21.16 3.14 10.97
N LEU A 314 20.12 3.35 10.16
CA LEU A 314 19.94 4.56 9.37
C LEU A 314 19.78 5.81 10.24
N ASN A 315 18.97 5.73 11.30
CA ASN A 315 18.77 6.86 12.22
C ASN A 315 20.03 7.17 13.04
N HIS A 316 20.82 6.16 13.40
CA HIS A 316 22.08 6.35 14.12
C HIS A 316 23.07 7.16 13.27
N LEU A 317 23.28 6.78 12.01
CA LEU A 317 24.19 7.51 11.12
C LEU A 317 23.66 8.91 10.76
N LEU A 318 22.34 9.09 10.61
CA LEU A 318 21.75 10.42 10.39
C LEU A 318 21.89 11.35 11.60
N ARG A 319 22.17 10.83 12.81
CA ARG A 319 22.52 11.67 13.98
C ARG A 319 23.97 12.12 13.93
N GLU A 320 24.86 11.27 13.42
CA GLU A 320 26.28 11.60 13.21
C GLU A 320 26.42 12.62 12.06
N ASP A 321 25.74 12.41 10.94
CA ASP A 321 25.66 13.38 9.84
C ASP A 321 24.22 13.49 9.28
N LYS A 322 23.56 14.61 9.61
CA LYS A 322 22.18 14.90 9.22
C LYS A 322 22.02 15.25 7.73
N HIS A 323 23.09 15.65 7.05
CA HIS A 323 23.08 16.16 5.69
C HIS A 323 23.59 15.14 4.66
N HIS A 324 24.16 14.02 5.11
CA HIS A 324 24.70 12.99 4.22
C HIS A 324 23.70 12.57 3.12
N PRO A 325 24.02 12.76 1.83
CA PRO A 325 23.06 12.58 0.73
C PRO A 325 22.50 11.17 0.61
N TYR A 326 23.34 10.13 0.69
CA TYR A 326 22.89 8.73 0.60
C TYR A 326 22.01 8.29 1.77
N LEU A 327 22.29 8.76 2.99
CA LEU A 327 21.48 8.41 4.16
C LEU A 327 20.10 9.06 4.05
N ASN A 328 20.06 10.33 3.64
CA ASN A 328 18.81 11.03 3.36
C ASN A 328 18.04 10.34 2.21
N TYR A 329 18.70 9.92 1.14
CA TYR A 329 18.05 9.19 0.05
C TYR A 329 17.47 7.83 0.51
N CYS A 330 18.25 7.05 1.27
CA CYS A 330 17.79 5.80 1.89
C CYS A 330 16.62 6.02 2.86
N LYS A 331 16.59 7.14 3.59
CA LYS A 331 15.51 7.52 4.49
C LYS A 331 14.25 7.94 3.74
N GLY A 332 14.39 8.68 2.65
CA GLY A 332 13.32 8.98 1.71
C GLY A 332 12.69 7.70 1.16
N LEU A 333 13.51 6.78 0.64
CA LEU A 333 13.05 5.48 0.13
C LEU A 333 12.39 4.61 1.20
N LEU A 334 12.96 4.58 2.41
CA LEU A 334 12.38 3.85 3.55
C LEU A 334 10.99 4.40 3.85
N ASN A 335 10.86 5.71 4.02
CA ASN A 335 9.58 6.35 4.29
C ASN A 335 8.58 6.09 3.14
N GLN A 336 9.02 6.14 1.89
CA GLN A 336 8.20 5.87 0.71
C GLN A 336 7.69 4.42 0.65
N LYS A 337 8.54 3.44 1.01
CA LYS A 337 8.21 2.01 0.94
C LYS A 337 7.56 1.45 2.21
N LEU A 338 7.63 2.16 3.34
CA LEU A 338 7.01 1.75 4.60
C LEU A 338 5.48 1.78 4.49
N PRO A 339 4.77 0.73 4.93
CA PRO A 339 3.32 0.78 5.10
C PRO A 339 2.96 1.91 6.08
N ALA A 340 1.86 2.63 5.79
CA ALA A 340 1.43 3.81 6.55
C ALA A 340 1.32 3.54 8.08
N LEU A 341 0.92 2.33 8.49
CA LEU A 341 0.84 1.92 9.91
C LEU A 341 2.18 2.03 10.66
N TYR A 342 3.31 1.88 9.95
CA TYR A 342 4.66 2.00 10.51
C TYR A 342 5.29 3.36 10.21
N ARG A 343 4.58 4.23 9.48
CA ARG A 343 5.03 5.55 9.10
C ARG A 343 4.60 6.52 10.21
N LYS A 344 5.55 6.97 11.03
CA LYS A 344 5.32 8.04 12.04
C LYS A 344 5.29 9.45 11.41
N THR A 345 5.35 9.54 10.08
CA THR A 345 5.60 10.78 9.33
C THR A 345 4.73 10.80 8.07
N THR A 346 4.36 11.99 7.58
CA THR A 346 3.49 12.19 6.41
C THR A 346 4.22 11.92 5.08
N LEU A 347 3.50 11.81 3.94
CA LEU A 347 4.12 11.82 2.59
C LEU A 347 4.90 13.13 2.33
N ARG A 348 4.58 14.23 3.03
CA ARG A 348 5.36 15.47 2.97
C ARG A 348 6.70 15.36 3.69
N ASP A 349 6.85 14.43 4.63
CA ASP A 349 8.10 14.25 5.38
C ASP A 349 9.17 13.45 4.63
N GLU A 350 8.80 12.52 3.73
CA GLU A 350 9.78 11.87 2.84
C GLU A 350 10.41 12.85 1.85
N LEU A 351 9.64 13.82 1.37
CA LEU A 351 10.09 14.85 0.45
C LEU A 351 11.24 15.67 1.04
N LYS A 352 11.22 15.91 2.37
CA LYS A 352 12.31 16.60 3.09
C LYS A 352 13.63 15.86 2.95
N TYR A 353 13.62 14.52 3.05
CA TYR A 353 14.84 13.72 2.93
C TYR A 353 15.33 13.65 1.48
N PHE A 354 14.45 13.45 0.50
CA PHE A 354 14.85 13.51 -0.92
C PHE A 354 15.39 14.89 -1.30
N LYS A 355 14.78 15.97 -0.82
CA LYS A 355 15.25 17.35 -1.04
C LYS A 355 16.61 17.60 -0.41
N ARG A 356 16.87 17.09 0.81
CA ARG A 356 18.20 17.16 1.44
C ARG A 356 19.24 16.39 0.62
N ALA A 357 18.92 15.17 0.20
CA ALA A 357 19.83 14.39 -0.63
C ALA A 357 20.22 15.13 -1.91
N TYR A 358 19.24 15.75 -2.57
CA TYR A 358 19.46 16.57 -3.77
C TYR A 358 20.31 17.82 -3.47
N LEU A 359 19.93 18.64 -2.49
CA LEU A 359 20.57 19.93 -2.21
C LEU A 359 22.02 19.80 -1.71
N TYR A 360 22.30 18.81 -0.87
CA TYR A 360 23.61 18.65 -0.26
C TYR A 360 24.57 17.79 -1.11
N SER A 361 24.09 17.12 -2.16
CA SER A 361 24.90 16.21 -3.00
C SER A 361 26.24 16.79 -3.46
N ASN A 362 26.24 18.01 -4.01
CA ASN A 362 27.45 18.69 -4.48
C ASN A 362 28.50 18.93 -3.38
N GLN A 363 28.06 19.20 -2.14
CA GLN A 363 28.97 19.43 -1.01
C GLN A 363 29.78 18.19 -0.64
N TYR A 364 29.25 17.00 -0.98
CA TYR A 364 29.89 15.70 -0.76
C TYR A 364 30.53 15.15 -2.04
N GLY A 365 30.66 15.97 -3.09
CA GLY A 365 31.25 15.55 -4.38
C GLY A 365 30.38 14.57 -5.17
N TYR A 366 29.09 14.42 -4.85
CA TYR A 366 28.19 13.53 -5.59
C TYR A 366 27.43 14.29 -6.69
N PRO A 367 27.38 13.74 -7.92
CA PRO A 367 26.54 14.28 -8.99
C PRO A 367 25.06 14.35 -8.58
N VAL A 368 24.47 15.53 -8.70
CA VAL A 368 23.07 15.83 -8.35
C VAL A 368 22.10 14.87 -9.04
N GLU A 369 22.39 14.47 -10.28
CA GLU A 369 21.59 13.58 -11.11
C GLU A 369 21.31 12.22 -10.43
N ARG A 370 22.15 11.80 -9.47
CA ARG A 370 21.96 10.58 -8.66
C ARG A 370 20.66 10.62 -7.84
N PHE A 371 20.20 11.80 -7.46
CA PHE A 371 19.11 11.99 -6.50
C PHE A 371 17.84 12.55 -7.14
N VAL A 372 17.91 13.02 -8.39
CA VAL A 372 16.81 13.65 -9.14
C VAL A 372 15.61 12.72 -9.27
N HIS A 373 15.81 11.46 -9.66
CA HIS A 373 14.69 10.53 -9.90
C HIS A 373 13.85 10.31 -8.63
N GLY A 374 14.47 10.11 -7.48
CA GLY A 374 13.76 9.93 -6.21
C GLY A 374 12.99 11.18 -5.79
N LEU A 375 13.60 12.36 -5.96
CA LEU A 375 12.95 13.64 -5.67
C LEU A 375 11.77 13.90 -6.62
N ALA A 376 11.95 13.72 -7.94
CA ALA A 376 10.89 13.90 -8.93
C ALA A 376 9.73 12.91 -8.72
N SER A 377 10.04 11.65 -8.41
CA SER A 377 9.02 10.63 -8.10
C SER A 377 8.22 11.00 -6.85
N SER A 378 8.88 11.53 -5.81
CA SER A 378 8.20 11.98 -4.59
C SER A 378 7.39 13.25 -4.82
N LEU A 379 7.89 14.22 -5.60
CA LEU A 379 7.13 15.42 -6.01
C LEU A 379 5.85 15.02 -6.76
N HIS A 380 5.96 14.12 -7.73
CA HIS A 380 4.83 13.61 -8.49
C HIS A 380 3.81 12.89 -7.58
N ALA A 381 4.27 12.01 -6.69
CA ALA A 381 3.41 11.32 -5.72
C ALA A 381 2.72 12.25 -4.72
N ASN A 382 3.22 13.48 -4.54
CA ASN A 382 2.62 14.53 -3.70
C ASN A 382 1.77 15.53 -4.53
N GLY A 383 1.37 15.18 -5.76
CA GLY A 383 0.52 16.03 -6.60
C GLY A 383 1.23 17.25 -7.21
N LEU A 384 2.56 17.30 -7.15
CA LEU A 384 3.37 18.41 -7.69
C LEU A 384 3.98 18.02 -9.04
N ALA A 385 3.14 17.55 -9.97
CA ALA A 385 3.56 17.04 -11.28
C ALA A 385 4.36 18.08 -12.09
N ASP A 386 3.94 19.35 -12.10
CA ASP A 386 4.66 20.42 -12.81
C ASP A 386 6.07 20.67 -12.27
N LYS A 387 6.24 20.61 -10.94
CA LYS A 387 7.55 20.74 -10.29
C LYS A 387 8.43 19.53 -10.58
N ALA A 388 7.84 18.33 -10.59
CA ALA A 388 8.55 17.11 -10.97
C ALA A 388 9.02 17.19 -12.43
N LEU A 389 8.15 17.65 -13.34
CA LEU A 389 8.45 17.83 -14.75
C LEU A 389 9.57 18.87 -14.95
N THR A 390 9.45 20.03 -14.33
CA THR A 390 10.47 21.10 -14.39
C THR A 390 11.84 20.58 -13.92
N LEU A 391 11.88 19.85 -12.79
CA LEU A 391 13.10 19.27 -12.26
C LEU A 391 13.72 18.24 -13.23
N LEU A 392 12.89 17.37 -13.83
CA LEU A 392 13.34 16.35 -14.79
C LEU A 392 13.87 17.00 -16.07
N LYS A 393 13.19 18.01 -16.60
CA LYS A 393 13.60 18.77 -17.78
C LYS A 393 14.95 19.43 -17.58
N HIS A 394 15.07 20.21 -16.50
CA HIS A 394 16.31 20.88 -16.14
C HIS A 394 17.48 19.89 -15.98
N SER A 395 17.22 18.70 -15.43
CA SER A 395 18.28 17.71 -15.15
C SER A 395 18.65 16.83 -16.35
N PHE A 396 17.75 16.60 -17.31
CA PHE A 396 17.91 15.53 -18.31
C PHE A 396 17.62 15.90 -19.77
N GLU A 397 17.05 17.07 -20.09
CA GLU A 397 16.76 17.42 -21.50
C GLU A 397 18.00 17.78 -22.31
N SER A 398 19.02 18.42 -21.72
CA SER A 398 20.22 18.83 -22.44
C SER A 398 21.23 17.68 -22.63
N PRO A 399 21.65 17.36 -23.88
CA PRO A 399 22.73 16.41 -24.12
C PRO A 399 24.08 16.95 -23.66
N LYS A 400 24.81 16.21 -22.81
CA LYS A 400 26.20 16.49 -22.49
C LYS A 400 27.12 15.78 -23.49
N GLN A 401 28.15 16.46 -23.99
CA GLN A 401 29.05 15.96 -25.04
C GLN A 401 29.87 14.70 -24.66
N ARG A 402 30.02 14.40 -23.37
CA ARG A 402 30.81 13.25 -22.86
C ARG A 402 30.13 12.63 -21.64
N ASP A 403 29.03 11.92 -21.85
CA ASP A 403 28.39 11.13 -20.80
C ASP A 403 29.01 9.71 -20.73
N THR A 404 29.34 9.27 -19.52
CA THR A 404 29.64 7.86 -19.24
C THR A 404 28.39 6.99 -19.47
N ILE A 405 28.56 5.68 -19.74
CA ILE A 405 27.43 4.71 -19.83
C ILE A 405 26.49 4.84 -18.62
N ARG A 406 27.08 5.11 -17.45
CA ARG A 406 26.39 5.30 -16.18
C ARG A 406 25.46 6.51 -16.16
N GLN A 407 25.91 7.64 -16.71
CA GLN A 407 25.11 8.87 -16.84
C GLN A 407 23.97 8.70 -17.86
N LEU A 408 24.23 8.03 -18.98
CA LEU A 408 23.22 7.74 -20.01
C LEU A 408 22.03 6.95 -19.45
N ARG A 409 22.27 5.88 -18.69
CA ARG A 409 21.18 5.06 -18.11
C ARG A 409 20.35 5.80 -17.06
N ARG A 410 20.96 6.72 -16.30
CA ARG A 410 20.23 7.59 -15.36
C ARG A 410 19.32 8.54 -16.10
N ARG A 411 19.83 9.12 -17.19
CA ARG A 411 19.07 9.98 -18.08
C ARG A 411 17.90 9.24 -18.69
N GLU A 412 18.08 8.01 -19.19
CA GLU A 412 16.99 7.19 -19.71
C GLU A 412 15.86 6.97 -18.69
N ARG A 413 16.20 6.64 -17.43
CA ARG A 413 15.21 6.51 -16.35
C ARG A 413 14.47 7.83 -16.07
N GLY A 414 15.21 8.94 -16.00
CA GLY A 414 14.64 10.28 -15.83
C GLY A 414 13.68 10.66 -16.96
N LEU A 415 14.09 10.44 -18.21
CA LEU A 415 13.27 10.68 -19.41
C LEU A 415 12.05 9.76 -19.49
N GLY A 416 12.17 8.50 -19.03
CA GLY A 416 11.04 7.58 -18.93
C GLY A 416 9.97 8.07 -17.95
N LEU A 417 10.38 8.51 -16.76
CA LEU A 417 9.49 9.14 -15.79
C LEU A 417 8.89 10.44 -16.33
N MET A 418 9.69 11.24 -17.03
CA MET A 418 9.25 12.48 -17.66
C MET A 418 8.14 12.22 -18.68
N LYS A 419 8.34 11.29 -19.63
CA LYS A 419 7.33 10.90 -20.62
C LYS A 419 6.06 10.36 -19.98
N LYS A 420 6.17 9.64 -18.86
CA LYS A 420 5.01 9.16 -18.10
C LYS A 420 4.19 10.32 -17.55
N ILE A 421 4.84 11.25 -16.84
CA ILE A 421 4.18 12.44 -16.27
C ILE A 421 3.59 13.32 -17.39
N GLU A 422 4.30 13.50 -18.51
CA GLU A 422 3.78 14.25 -19.65
C GLU A 422 2.57 13.60 -20.32
N ARG A 423 2.49 12.26 -20.36
CA ARG A 423 1.30 11.55 -20.85
C ARG A 423 0.11 11.73 -19.92
N GLU A 424 0.33 11.63 -18.61
CA GLU A 424 -0.69 11.86 -17.58
C GLU A 424 -1.25 13.30 -17.71
N LEU A 425 -0.37 14.29 -17.84
CA LEU A 425 -0.76 15.70 -18.05
C LEU A 425 -1.39 15.97 -19.42
N LYS A 426 -1.02 15.25 -20.48
CA LYS A 426 -1.64 15.38 -21.81
C LYS A 426 -3.02 14.73 -21.90
N LEU A 427 -3.23 13.62 -21.19
CA LEU A 427 -4.55 12.97 -21.05
C LEU A 427 -5.57 13.89 -20.35
N ASP A 428 -5.11 14.81 -19.50
CA ASP A 428 -5.94 15.86 -18.90
C ASP A 428 -6.38 16.96 -19.89
N SER A 429 -5.76 17.08 -21.07
CA SER A 429 -5.90 18.27 -21.95
C SER A 429 -6.83 18.12 -23.17
N LYS A 430 -7.28 16.91 -23.54
CA LYS A 430 -8.22 16.65 -24.64
C LYS A 430 -9.31 15.71 -24.16
N ASN A 431 -10.47 16.26 -23.77
CA ASN A 431 -11.57 15.57 -23.08
C ASN A 431 -11.04 14.66 -21.95
N SER A 432 -10.89 15.20 -20.75
CA SER A 432 -10.38 14.45 -19.59
C SER A 432 -11.20 13.16 -19.42
N ILE A 433 -10.60 12.01 -19.73
CA ILE A 433 -11.19 10.68 -19.48
C ILE A 433 -10.66 10.20 -18.14
N ARG A 434 -11.55 9.76 -17.25
CA ARG A 434 -11.20 9.23 -15.92
C ARG A 434 -11.88 7.89 -15.68
N SER A 435 -11.14 6.84 -15.34
CA SER A 435 -11.76 5.57 -14.94
C SER A 435 -12.70 5.73 -13.74
N LEU A 436 -13.85 5.05 -13.76
CA LEU A 436 -14.76 4.99 -12.61
C LEU A 436 -14.07 4.27 -11.45
N GLN A 437 -14.30 4.74 -10.23
CA GLN A 437 -13.67 4.26 -9.01
C GLN A 437 -14.72 3.80 -8.00
N GLY A 438 -14.46 2.67 -7.34
CA GLY A 438 -15.28 2.12 -6.27
C GLY A 438 -16.73 1.91 -6.67
N PHE A 439 -17.61 2.53 -5.90
CA PHE A 439 -19.06 2.43 -6.11
C PHE A 439 -19.56 3.17 -7.34
N GLU A 440 -18.79 4.09 -7.94
CA GLU A 440 -19.20 4.77 -9.18
C GLU A 440 -19.53 3.76 -10.28
N SER A 441 -18.66 2.75 -10.45
CA SER A 441 -18.85 1.66 -11.41
C SER A 441 -20.13 0.87 -11.14
N PHE A 442 -20.42 0.60 -9.86
CA PHE A 442 -21.63 -0.10 -9.45
C PHE A 442 -22.88 0.75 -9.70
N MET A 443 -22.85 2.03 -9.33
CA MET A 443 -23.98 2.95 -9.46
C MET A 443 -24.28 3.30 -10.91
N ALA A 444 -23.26 3.46 -11.76
CA ALA A 444 -23.42 3.66 -13.19
C ALA A 444 -24.18 2.48 -13.81
N GLN A 445 -23.72 1.26 -13.53
CA GLN A 445 -24.30 0.05 -14.10
C GLN A 445 -25.66 -0.31 -13.50
N SER A 446 -25.92 0.06 -12.25
CA SER A 446 -27.24 -0.05 -11.63
C SER A 446 -28.19 1.06 -12.06
N ARG A 447 -27.75 2.06 -12.85
CA ARG A 447 -28.58 3.17 -13.35
C ARG A 447 -29.57 3.69 -12.30
N ILE A 448 -29.09 3.84 -11.06
CA ILE A 448 -29.88 4.39 -9.95
C ILE A 448 -29.86 5.91 -10.08
N SER A 449 -31.01 6.52 -9.90
CA SER A 449 -31.19 7.96 -9.78
C SER A 449 -31.14 8.36 -8.31
N ASP A 450 -30.51 9.49 -8.04
CA ASP A 450 -30.41 10.10 -6.71
C ASP A 450 -31.04 11.48 -6.78
N VAL A 451 -31.99 11.74 -5.88
CA VAL A 451 -32.91 12.87 -5.96
C VAL A 451 -32.84 13.66 -4.66
N VAL A 452 -32.76 14.99 -4.79
CA VAL A 452 -32.98 15.93 -3.70
C VAL A 452 -34.16 16.83 -4.03
N ILE A 453 -34.98 17.10 -3.03
CA ILE A 453 -36.19 17.90 -3.15
C ILE A 453 -36.10 19.02 -2.11
N GLY A 454 -36.31 20.25 -2.55
CA GLY A 454 -36.42 21.41 -1.69
C GLY A 454 -37.73 22.14 -1.93
N GLN A 455 -38.42 22.58 -0.88
CA GLN A 455 -39.51 23.54 -1.02
C GLN A 455 -38.97 24.95 -0.81
N LEU A 456 -39.19 25.82 -1.79
CA LEU A 456 -38.62 27.15 -1.91
C LEU A 456 -39.73 28.21 -1.86
N GLU A 457 -39.53 29.23 -1.03
CA GLU A 457 -40.27 30.48 -1.07
C GLU A 457 -39.40 31.56 -1.73
N GLY A 458 -40.02 32.54 -2.38
CA GLY A 458 -39.32 33.71 -2.94
C GLY A 458 -38.66 33.52 -4.31
N ILE A 459 -39.06 32.47 -5.06
CA ILE A 459 -38.72 32.32 -6.49
C ILE A 459 -39.61 33.25 -7.31
N GLU A 460 -39.00 34.05 -8.18
CA GLU A 460 -39.68 35.11 -8.95
C GLU A 460 -40.09 34.64 -10.36
N SER A 461 -39.36 33.70 -10.97
CA SER A 461 -39.63 33.24 -12.34
C SER A 461 -39.05 31.84 -12.62
N PHE A 462 -39.53 31.19 -13.71
CA PHE A 462 -38.93 29.97 -14.22
C PHE A 462 -37.53 30.20 -14.81
N ASP A 463 -37.25 31.39 -15.35
CA ASP A 463 -35.91 31.74 -15.85
C ASP A 463 -34.86 31.70 -14.74
N GLN A 464 -35.21 32.15 -13.53
CA GLN A 464 -34.34 32.06 -12.35
C GLN A 464 -33.93 30.60 -12.05
N ILE A 465 -34.88 29.66 -12.16
CA ILE A 465 -34.65 28.22 -12.00
C ILE A 465 -33.71 27.69 -13.10
N ARG A 466 -33.97 28.09 -14.34
CA ARG A 466 -33.19 27.67 -15.51
C ARG A 466 -31.76 28.16 -15.42
N GLU A 467 -31.55 29.42 -15.08
CA GLU A 467 -30.23 30.02 -14.91
C GLU A 467 -29.46 29.34 -13.77
N ALA A 468 -30.10 29.06 -12.64
CA ALA A 468 -29.47 28.33 -11.54
C ALA A 468 -29.04 26.92 -11.94
N ALA A 469 -29.86 26.19 -12.69
CA ALA A 469 -29.50 24.87 -13.20
C ALA A 469 -28.32 24.93 -14.19
N ILE A 470 -28.28 25.94 -15.06
CA ILE A 470 -27.15 26.20 -15.98
C ILE A 470 -25.89 26.57 -15.20
N ALA A 471 -26.00 27.39 -14.15
CA ALA A 471 -24.87 27.78 -13.32
C ALA A 471 -24.24 26.57 -12.60
N LEU A 472 -25.06 25.66 -12.05
CA LEU A 472 -24.58 24.38 -11.51
C LEU A 472 -23.90 23.53 -12.59
N HIS A 473 -24.55 23.40 -13.74
CA HIS A 473 -24.03 22.66 -14.89
C HIS A 473 -22.66 23.19 -15.33
N ASN A 474 -22.44 24.50 -15.30
CA ASN A 474 -21.19 25.15 -15.67
C ASN A 474 -20.11 24.93 -14.60
N ARG A 475 -20.47 25.12 -13.33
CA ARG A 475 -19.57 25.02 -12.20
C ARG A 475 -19.03 23.61 -11.97
N HIS A 476 -19.83 22.57 -12.24
CA HIS A 476 -19.49 21.17 -11.93
C HIS A 476 -19.29 20.31 -13.19
N PRO A 477 -18.03 19.97 -13.55
CA PRO A 477 -17.74 19.07 -14.68
C PRO A 477 -18.42 17.70 -14.59
N ASN A 478 -18.61 17.17 -13.38
CA ASN A 478 -19.28 15.89 -13.16
C ASN A 478 -20.69 15.82 -13.76
N LEU A 479 -21.43 16.94 -13.76
CA LEU A 479 -22.77 16.99 -14.37
C LEU A 479 -22.73 16.88 -15.90
N ARG A 480 -21.52 16.91 -16.48
CA ARG A 480 -21.25 16.82 -17.92
C ARG A 480 -20.48 15.54 -18.27
N ALA A 481 -20.46 14.57 -17.37
CA ALA A 481 -19.82 13.30 -17.62
C ALA A 481 -20.79 12.34 -18.35
N LYS A 482 -20.24 11.55 -19.29
CA LYS A 482 -20.86 10.33 -19.80
C LYS A 482 -20.00 9.12 -19.45
N VAL A 483 -20.60 7.94 -19.40
CA VAL A 483 -19.88 6.69 -19.15
C VAL A 483 -19.50 6.05 -20.49
N ILE A 484 -18.21 5.75 -20.65
CA ILE A 484 -17.64 5.07 -21.81
C ILE A 484 -16.89 3.81 -21.38
N TRP A 485 -16.62 2.92 -22.34
CA TRP A 485 -15.79 1.73 -22.17
C TRP A 485 -14.59 1.78 -23.12
N PRO A 486 -13.51 2.52 -22.79
CA PRO A 486 -12.37 2.75 -23.69
C PRO A 486 -11.73 1.45 -24.19
N ASP A 487 -11.60 0.46 -23.30
CA ASP A 487 -10.99 -0.84 -23.56
C ASP A 487 -12.05 -1.97 -23.73
N GLY A 488 -13.29 -1.59 -24.03
CA GLY A 488 -14.43 -2.50 -24.20
C GLY A 488 -15.12 -2.93 -22.90
N HIS A 489 -16.29 -3.58 -23.04
CA HIS A 489 -17.21 -3.92 -21.94
C HIS A 489 -16.65 -4.90 -20.88
N ASN A 490 -15.55 -5.60 -21.21
CA ASN A 490 -14.84 -6.49 -20.30
C ASN A 490 -13.83 -5.76 -19.40
N ALA A 491 -13.55 -4.48 -19.68
CA ALA A 491 -12.65 -3.63 -18.91
C ALA A 491 -13.42 -2.63 -18.03
N ARG A 492 -12.67 -1.77 -17.34
CA ARG A 492 -13.22 -0.77 -16.41
C ARG A 492 -13.85 0.38 -17.19
N PRO A 493 -15.11 0.76 -16.88
CA PRO A 493 -15.72 1.94 -17.47
C PRO A 493 -15.00 3.22 -17.04
N ALA A 494 -15.12 4.28 -17.83
CA ALA A 494 -14.56 5.59 -17.55
C ALA A 494 -15.60 6.70 -17.77
N PHE A 495 -15.46 7.81 -17.05
CA PHE A 495 -16.13 9.05 -17.37
C PHE A 495 -15.35 9.76 -18.47
N GLU A 496 -16.07 10.22 -19.49
CA GLU A 496 -15.59 11.24 -20.41
C GLU A 496 -16.32 12.54 -20.05
N PHE A 497 -15.55 13.57 -19.65
CA PHE A 497 -16.11 14.88 -19.31
C PHE A 497 -16.28 15.72 -20.57
N LEU A 498 -17.52 16.15 -20.82
CA LEU A 498 -17.91 16.93 -21.99
C LEU A 498 -17.74 18.44 -21.74
N PRO A 499 -17.54 19.24 -22.80
CA PRO A 499 -17.58 20.69 -22.72
C PRO A 499 -18.97 21.17 -22.25
N VAL A 500 -19.03 22.43 -21.81
CA VAL A 500 -20.29 23.08 -21.42
C VAL A 500 -21.22 23.15 -22.63
N ASN A 501 -22.47 22.73 -22.43
CA ASN A 501 -23.55 22.89 -23.42
C ASN A 501 -24.87 23.19 -22.70
N HIS A 502 -25.26 24.47 -22.70
CA HIS A 502 -26.46 24.93 -21.99
C HIS A 502 -27.76 24.37 -22.59
N GLU A 503 -27.79 24.04 -23.88
CA GLU A 503 -28.99 23.50 -24.56
C GLU A 503 -29.33 22.08 -24.11
N LYS A 504 -28.36 21.37 -23.52
CA LYS A 504 -28.52 20.01 -23.01
C LYS A 504 -28.96 19.97 -21.54
N VAL A 505 -29.01 21.11 -20.85
CA VAL A 505 -29.46 21.16 -19.46
C VAL A 505 -30.97 21.01 -19.42
N HIS A 506 -31.43 19.87 -18.92
CA HIS A 506 -32.85 19.56 -18.88
C HIS A 506 -33.51 20.20 -17.65
N VAL A 507 -34.20 21.32 -17.87
CA VAL A 507 -35.01 22.03 -16.87
C VAL A 507 -36.46 22.01 -17.31
N VAL A 508 -37.35 21.50 -16.48
CA VAL A 508 -38.78 21.39 -16.81
C VAL A 508 -39.64 22.00 -15.72
N GLU A 509 -40.68 22.72 -16.14
CA GLU A 509 -41.76 23.19 -15.30
C GLU A 509 -42.97 22.26 -15.44
N ARG A 510 -43.62 21.89 -14.34
CA ARG A 510 -44.85 21.08 -14.38
C ARG A 510 -45.97 21.64 -13.50
N TYR A 511 -47.20 21.47 -13.98
CA TYR A 511 -48.43 21.95 -13.34
C TYR A 511 -49.39 20.79 -13.03
N ALA A 512 -50.21 20.94 -11.99
CA ALA A 512 -51.10 19.88 -11.52
C ALA A 512 -52.17 19.47 -12.54
N HIS A 513 -52.54 20.38 -13.47
CA HIS A 513 -53.55 20.16 -14.53
C HIS A 513 -53.21 19.05 -15.55
N SER A 514 -52.11 18.33 -15.36
CA SER A 514 -51.62 17.26 -16.24
C SER A 514 -51.83 15.83 -15.70
N VAL A 515 -52.49 15.66 -14.55
CA VAL A 515 -52.69 14.34 -13.90
C VAL A 515 -54.15 14.16 -13.51
N ASN A 516 -54.79 13.08 -13.99
CA ASN A 516 -56.18 12.73 -13.67
C ASN A 516 -56.43 12.70 -12.15
N GLU A 517 -57.56 13.26 -11.72
CA GLU A 517 -58.02 13.49 -10.34
C GLU A 517 -58.22 12.22 -9.47
N THR A 518 -57.74 11.05 -9.91
CA THR A 518 -57.92 9.77 -9.19
C THR A 518 -56.86 9.48 -8.14
N ASN A 519 -55.80 10.30 -8.00
CA ASN A 519 -54.71 10.06 -7.06
C ASN A 519 -54.86 10.89 -5.77
N SER A 520 -54.92 10.21 -4.61
CA SER A 520 -54.95 10.84 -3.27
C SER A 520 -53.62 11.50 -2.84
N MET A 521 -52.56 11.41 -3.65
CA MET A 521 -51.22 11.89 -3.32
C MET A 521 -50.97 13.32 -3.84
N PRO A 522 -50.39 14.22 -3.03
CA PRO A 522 -49.98 15.55 -3.48
C PRO A 522 -49.13 15.49 -4.75
N PHE A 523 -49.41 16.39 -5.70
CA PHE A 523 -48.79 16.40 -7.03
C PHE A 523 -47.25 16.35 -6.99
N TRP A 524 -46.61 17.11 -6.10
CA TRP A 524 -45.15 17.11 -5.99
C TRP A 524 -44.55 15.76 -5.58
N LYS A 525 -45.26 14.96 -4.79
CA LYS A 525 -44.81 13.62 -4.39
C LYS A 525 -44.92 12.63 -5.55
N LEU A 526 -45.96 12.77 -6.39
CA LEU A 526 -46.10 11.99 -7.62
C LEU A 526 -44.95 12.26 -8.58
N ILE A 527 -44.61 13.54 -8.79
CA ILE A 527 -43.48 13.92 -9.64
C ILE A 527 -42.15 13.47 -9.02
N ALA A 528 -41.98 13.57 -7.70
CA ALA A 528 -40.80 13.05 -7.02
C ALA A 528 -40.61 11.54 -7.22
N GLU A 529 -41.70 10.77 -7.14
CA GLU A 529 -41.68 9.33 -7.40
C GLU A 529 -41.42 9.01 -8.88
N ASP A 530 -41.92 9.82 -9.82
CA ASP A 530 -41.57 9.69 -11.24
C ASP A 530 -40.08 9.97 -11.49
N GLU A 531 -39.55 11.06 -10.92
CA GLU A 531 -38.15 11.45 -11.05
C GLU A 531 -37.19 10.40 -10.46
N VAL A 532 -37.48 9.84 -9.28
CA VAL A 532 -36.60 8.79 -8.71
C VAL A 532 -36.58 7.52 -9.58
N ASN A 533 -37.66 7.24 -10.32
CA ASN A 533 -37.75 6.11 -11.23
C ASN A 533 -37.22 6.42 -12.64
N HIS A 534 -36.86 7.67 -12.93
CA HIS A 534 -36.26 8.06 -14.20
C HIS A 534 -34.95 7.30 -14.43
N ILE A 535 -34.76 6.78 -15.65
CA ILE A 535 -33.55 6.03 -16.02
C ILE A 535 -32.74 6.87 -17.01
N PHE A 536 -31.55 7.29 -16.58
CA PHE A 536 -30.61 8.00 -17.43
C PHE A 536 -29.97 7.09 -18.49
N ASP A 537 -29.79 7.61 -19.71
CA ASP A 537 -28.86 7.06 -20.67
C ASP A 537 -27.43 7.48 -20.30
N LEU A 538 -26.57 6.51 -20.01
CA LEU A 538 -25.21 6.76 -19.58
C LEU A 538 -24.31 7.30 -20.70
N SER A 539 -24.73 7.14 -21.97
CA SER A 539 -23.93 7.46 -23.16
C SER A 539 -24.16 8.86 -23.73
N GLU A 540 -25.31 9.47 -23.46
CA GLU A 540 -25.66 10.80 -23.97
C GLU A 540 -24.82 11.93 -23.32
N GLY A 541 -24.27 11.66 -22.13
CA GLY A 541 -23.77 12.70 -21.22
C GLY A 541 -24.93 13.52 -20.66
N TYR A 542 -24.70 14.30 -19.62
CA TYR A 542 -25.75 15.15 -19.03
C TYR A 542 -26.79 14.36 -18.23
N MET A 543 -26.31 13.48 -17.35
CA MET A 543 -27.17 12.69 -16.44
C MET A 543 -27.67 13.50 -15.23
N TYR A 544 -28.26 14.66 -15.51
CA TYR A 544 -28.68 15.71 -14.57
C TYR A 544 -29.96 16.38 -15.09
N ARG A 545 -30.99 16.48 -14.25
CA ARG A 545 -32.30 17.08 -14.57
C ARG A 545 -32.80 17.92 -13.39
N VAL A 546 -33.51 19.00 -13.70
CA VAL A 546 -34.16 19.87 -12.71
C VAL A 546 -35.63 20.02 -13.06
N THR A 547 -36.50 19.75 -12.10
CA THR A 547 -37.96 19.86 -12.26
C THR A 547 -38.54 20.83 -11.25
N TRP A 548 -39.20 21.87 -11.72
CA TRP A 548 -39.82 22.94 -10.92
C TRP A 548 -41.34 22.79 -10.89
N LEU A 549 -41.91 22.97 -9.69
CA LEU A 549 -43.33 22.81 -9.40
C LEU A 549 -43.87 24.09 -8.75
N PRO A 550 -44.25 25.10 -9.56
CA PRO A 550 -44.54 26.46 -9.07
C PRO A 550 -45.65 26.52 -8.03
N GLU A 551 -46.75 25.77 -8.22
CA GLU A 551 -47.92 25.78 -7.32
C GLU A 551 -47.57 25.37 -5.88
N SER A 552 -46.57 24.50 -5.72
CA SER A 552 -46.17 23.97 -4.41
C SER A 552 -44.82 24.53 -3.92
N GLY A 553 -44.12 25.27 -4.79
CA GLY A 553 -42.77 25.77 -4.55
C GLY A 553 -41.68 24.69 -4.52
N HIS A 554 -41.92 23.48 -5.03
CA HIS A 554 -40.92 22.41 -4.95
C HIS A 554 -39.97 22.40 -6.15
N ILE A 555 -38.67 22.29 -5.86
CA ILE A 555 -37.62 21.96 -6.82
C ILE A 555 -37.19 20.51 -6.61
N ILE A 556 -37.05 19.76 -7.69
CA ILE A 556 -36.54 18.38 -7.69
C ILE A 556 -35.28 18.36 -8.55
N ILE A 557 -34.13 18.09 -7.94
CA ILE A 557 -32.86 17.92 -8.63
C ILE A 557 -32.57 16.42 -8.68
N ASN A 558 -32.56 15.87 -9.89
CA ASN A 558 -32.37 14.46 -10.16
C ASN A 558 -31.05 14.24 -10.89
N VAL A 559 -30.18 13.42 -10.33
CA VAL A 559 -28.85 13.15 -10.90
C VAL A 559 -28.59 11.65 -10.85
N GLN A 560 -27.92 11.14 -11.88
CA GLN A 560 -27.51 9.74 -11.85
C GLN A 560 -26.48 9.50 -10.73
N HIS A 561 -26.70 8.46 -9.93
CA HIS A 561 -26.02 8.25 -8.65
C HIS A 561 -24.53 7.87 -8.76
N SER A 562 -23.95 7.70 -9.95
CA SER A 562 -22.48 7.59 -10.09
C SER A 562 -21.78 8.95 -10.06
N LEU A 563 -22.52 10.04 -10.29
CA LEU A 563 -21.99 11.40 -10.30
C LEU A 563 -22.08 12.09 -8.94
N VAL A 564 -22.97 11.63 -8.06
CA VAL A 564 -23.30 12.27 -6.79
C VAL A 564 -23.55 11.23 -5.69
N ASP A 565 -23.32 11.64 -4.46
CA ASP A 565 -23.85 11.01 -3.25
C ASP A 565 -24.81 11.96 -2.53
N GLY A 566 -25.44 11.50 -1.43
CA GLY A 566 -26.33 12.33 -0.64
C GLY A 566 -25.70 13.61 -0.08
N GLY A 567 -24.38 13.67 0.10
CA GLY A 567 -23.69 14.93 0.46
C GLY A 567 -23.57 15.88 -0.72
N SER A 568 -23.26 15.35 -1.91
CA SER A 568 -23.16 16.09 -3.17
C SER A 568 -24.48 16.71 -3.59
N LEU A 569 -25.58 15.97 -3.46
CA LEU A 569 -26.93 16.51 -3.73
C LEU A 569 -27.24 17.73 -2.86
N MET A 570 -26.74 17.76 -1.64
CA MET A 570 -27.01 18.84 -0.68
C MET A 570 -26.16 20.07 -0.99
N ASN A 571 -24.94 19.85 -1.50
CA ASN A 571 -24.14 20.92 -2.09
C ASN A 571 -24.84 21.49 -3.34
N LEU A 572 -25.36 20.63 -4.22
CA LEU A 572 -26.09 21.08 -5.41
C LEU A 572 -27.34 21.90 -5.04
N LEU A 573 -28.15 21.44 -4.08
CA LEU A 573 -29.30 22.21 -3.60
C LEU A 573 -28.86 23.54 -2.96
N SER A 574 -27.79 23.54 -2.14
CA SER A 574 -27.29 24.77 -1.51
C SER A 574 -26.79 25.78 -2.53
N GLU A 575 -26.06 25.34 -3.55
CA GLU A 575 -25.58 26.22 -4.61
C GLU A 575 -26.73 26.67 -5.52
N PHE A 576 -27.72 25.82 -5.77
CA PHE A 576 -28.96 26.21 -6.46
C PHE A 576 -29.64 27.38 -5.73
N LEU A 577 -29.83 27.24 -4.41
CA LEU A 577 -30.38 28.29 -3.54
C LEU A 577 -29.54 29.57 -3.58
N THR A 578 -28.22 29.43 -3.57
CA THR A 578 -27.27 30.55 -3.59
C THR A 578 -27.45 31.38 -4.86
N HIS A 579 -27.50 30.70 -6.01
CA HIS A 579 -27.70 31.35 -7.30
C HIS A 579 -29.09 32.00 -7.40
N CYS A 580 -30.16 31.29 -7.01
CA CYS A 580 -31.51 31.88 -6.99
C CYS A 580 -31.58 33.08 -6.03
N GLY A 581 -30.84 33.06 -4.92
CA GLY A 581 -30.73 34.19 -3.99
C GLY A 581 -30.01 35.43 -4.52
N GLY A 582 -29.54 35.41 -5.77
CA GLY A 582 -28.86 36.52 -6.43
C GLY A 582 -27.35 36.60 -6.15
N GLN A 583 -26.76 35.53 -5.63
CA GLN A 583 -25.31 35.45 -5.38
C GLN A 583 -24.62 34.66 -6.49
N GLU A 584 -23.51 35.19 -7.00
CA GLU A 584 -22.72 34.47 -8.00
C GLU A 584 -22.09 33.22 -7.40
N LEU A 585 -22.17 32.11 -8.15
CA LEU A 585 -21.38 30.93 -7.82
C LEU A 585 -19.92 31.18 -8.20
N GLY A 586 -19.00 30.74 -7.35
CA GLY A 586 -17.56 30.89 -7.63
C GLY A 586 -17.11 30.16 -8.90
N LYS A 587 -15.82 30.27 -9.22
CA LYS A 587 -15.20 29.65 -10.40
C LYS A 587 -15.50 28.15 -10.53
N GLN A 588 -15.51 27.67 -11.76
CA GLN A 588 -15.64 26.25 -12.10
C GLN A 588 -14.70 25.39 -11.25
N LEU A 589 -15.23 24.33 -10.64
CA LEU A 589 -14.45 23.37 -9.88
C LEU A 589 -13.78 22.38 -10.84
N LEU A 590 -12.67 21.80 -10.40
CA LEU A 590 -12.09 20.65 -11.08
C LEU A 590 -13.05 19.46 -10.98
N PRO A 591 -13.07 18.54 -11.97
CA PRO A 591 -13.73 17.25 -11.80
C PRO A 591 -13.26 16.62 -10.48
N THR A 592 -14.12 15.86 -9.79
CA THR A 592 -13.74 15.27 -8.50
C THR A 592 -12.36 14.64 -8.63
N PRO A 593 -11.37 15.06 -7.82
CA PRO A 593 -10.01 14.60 -8.02
C PRO A 593 -9.93 13.08 -7.98
N SER A 594 -8.86 12.54 -8.52
CA SER A 594 -8.33 11.20 -8.23
C SER A 594 -8.08 10.96 -6.72
N ALA A 595 -8.66 11.72 -5.80
CA ALA A 595 -8.59 11.54 -4.36
C ALA A 595 -9.06 10.14 -3.94
N LEU A 596 -10.00 9.52 -4.66
CA LEU A 596 -10.32 8.10 -4.49
C LEU A 596 -9.12 7.18 -4.83
N GLU A 597 -8.23 7.59 -5.74
CA GLU A 597 -6.94 6.92 -6.01
C GLU A 597 -5.89 7.21 -4.93
N ALA A 598 -5.84 8.44 -4.40
CA ALA A 598 -4.92 8.88 -3.34
C ALA A 598 -5.29 8.38 -1.93
N SER A 599 -6.52 7.86 -1.77
CA SER A 599 -6.99 7.23 -0.54
C SER A 599 -5.97 6.21 -0.01
N PRO A 600 -5.68 6.19 1.29
CA PRO A 600 -4.60 5.39 1.87
C PRO A 600 -4.67 3.93 1.43
N LYS A 601 -3.55 3.40 0.90
CA LYS A 601 -3.43 1.97 0.56
C LYS A 601 -3.64 1.15 1.83
N ILE A 602 -4.80 0.51 1.98
CA ILE A 602 -5.09 -0.38 3.11
C ILE A 602 -4.41 -1.74 2.85
N SER A 603 -3.08 -1.71 2.81
CA SER A 603 -2.25 -2.80 2.28
C SER A 603 -2.28 -4.11 3.08
N LEU A 604 -2.76 -4.12 4.32
CA LEU A 604 -2.83 -5.34 5.13
C LEU A 604 -4.20 -6.03 4.98
N ILE A 605 -5.29 -5.28 5.12
CA ILE A 605 -6.65 -5.81 5.01
C ILE A 605 -7.00 -6.07 3.53
N GLU A 606 -6.54 -5.26 2.57
CA GLU A 606 -6.70 -5.56 1.12
C GLU A 606 -5.98 -6.85 0.69
N ASN A 607 -4.90 -7.24 1.37
CA ASN A 607 -4.19 -8.50 1.06
C ASN A 607 -4.83 -9.72 1.76
N ILE A 608 -5.49 -9.52 2.90
CA ILE A 608 -6.25 -10.55 3.61
C ILE A 608 -7.61 -10.75 2.92
N LEU A 609 -8.34 -9.66 2.67
CA LEU A 609 -9.63 -9.66 1.96
C LEU A 609 -9.49 -9.90 0.46
N GLY A 610 -8.42 -9.41 -0.17
CA GLY A 610 -8.14 -9.69 -1.59
C GLY A 610 -7.69 -11.11 -1.88
N LYS A 611 -7.42 -11.91 -0.84
CA LYS A 611 -7.27 -13.37 -0.90
C LYS A 611 -8.59 -14.12 -0.63
N LEU A 612 -9.63 -13.45 -0.13
CA LEU A 612 -10.96 -14.06 -0.18
C LEU A 612 -11.36 -14.15 -1.65
N HIS A 613 -11.58 -15.38 -2.11
CA HIS A 613 -12.22 -15.62 -3.39
C HIS A 613 -13.56 -14.85 -3.41
N ARG A 614 -13.95 -14.27 -4.56
CA ARG A 614 -15.21 -13.54 -4.74
C ARG A 614 -16.42 -14.27 -4.12
N GLU A 615 -16.43 -15.59 -4.29
CA GLU A 615 -17.46 -16.47 -3.73
C GLU A 615 -17.35 -16.69 -2.22
N SER A 616 -16.15 -16.65 -1.64
CA SER A 616 -15.94 -16.71 -0.19
C SER A 616 -16.39 -15.42 0.49
N PHE A 617 -16.21 -14.26 -0.15
CA PHE A 617 -16.76 -12.99 0.33
C PHE A 617 -18.29 -12.96 0.25
N LEU A 618 -18.88 -13.40 -0.87
CA LEU A 618 -20.34 -13.54 -0.99
C LEU A 618 -20.93 -14.55 0.01
N ARG A 619 -20.23 -15.68 0.27
CA ARG A 619 -20.59 -16.65 1.32
C ARG A 619 -20.35 -16.15 2.75
N ALA A 620 -19.38 -15.25 2.95
CA ALA A 620 -19.21 -14.55 4.23
C ALA A 620 -20.34 -13.53 4.44
N ARG A 621 -20.80 -12.87 3.37
CA ARG A 621 -21.99 -12.01 3.38
C ARG A 621 -23.28 -12.78 3.71
N SER A 622 -23.42 -14.01 3.23
CA SER A 622 -24.56 -14.88 3.61
C SER A 622 -24.51 -15.39 5.06
N LYS A 623 -23.40 -15.18 5.78
CA LYS A 623 -23.30 -15.42 7.24
C LYS A 623 -23.72 -14.23 8.09
N PHE A 624 -24.06 -13.08 7.48
CA PHE A 624 -24.80 -11.99 8.13
C PHE A 624 -26.30 -12.32 8.18
N ASN A 625 -26.64 -13.57 8.51
CA ASN A 625 -28.01 -13.98 8.77
C ASN A 625 -28.51 -13.15 9.94
N THR A 626 -29.29 -12.10 9.65
CA THR A 626 -29.94 -11.29 10.66
C THR A 626 -31.08 -12.11 11.23
N TRP A 627 -31.00 -12.40 12.53
CA TRP A 627 -32.02 -13.16 13.25
C TRP A 627 -33.44 -12.55 13.12
N ALA A 628 -33.54 -11.24 12.87
CA ALA A 628 -34.76 -10.53 12.53
C ALA A 628 -34.68 -10.04 11.07
N GLU A 629 -35.37 -10.72 10.16
CA GLU A 629 -35.39 -10.41 8.72
C GLU A 629 -36.82 -10.13 8.25
N ILE A 630 -37.03 -9.00 7.57
CA ILE A 630 -38.28 -8.69 6.86
C ILE A 630 -38.29 -9.47 5.56
N LYS A 631 -39.34 -10.28 5.36
CA LYS A 631 -39.51 -11.08 4.15
C LYS A 631 -40.25 -10.29 3.07
N PRO A 632 -39.93 -10.50 1.79
CA PRO A 632 -40.72 -9.95 0.70
C PRO A 632 -42.15 -10.51 0.76
N GLN A 633 -43.14 -9.65 0.49
CA GLN A 633 -44.55 -10.04 0.41
C GLN A 633 -44.97 -10.43 -1.01
N GLY A 634 -44.25 -9.94 -2.03
CA GLY A 634 -44.45 -10.30 -3.44
C GLY A 634 -43.29 -11.09 -4.04
N SER A 635 -43.46 -11.52 -5.29
CA SER A 635 -42.39 -12.14 -6.07
C SER A 635 -41.47 -11.08 -6.66
N LEU A 636 -40.16 -11.32 -6.58
CA LEU A 636 -39.17 -10.39 -7.11
C LEU A 636 -39.07 -10.53 -8.63
N GLN A 637 -39.17 -9.39 -9.30
CA GLN A 637 -39.27 -9.30 -10.75
C GLN A 637 -37.94 -8.85 -11.38
N PRO A 638 -37.75 -9.05 -12.70
CA PRO A 638 -36.69 -8.40 -13.47
C PRO A 638 -36.69 -6.88 -13.27
N ARG A 639 -35.52 -6.24 -13.44
CA ARG A 639 -35.29 -4.83 -13.12
C ARG A 639 -36.32 -3.92 -13.81
N GLU A 640 -36.64 -4.21 -15.05
CA GLU A 640 -37.53 -3.43 -15.93
C GLU A 640 -38.95 -3.35 -15.38
N LYS A 641 -39.32 -4.25 -14.46
CA LYS A 641 -40.62 -4.31 -13.80
C LYS A 641 -40.59 -3.81 -12.35
N LEU A 642 -39.41 -3.52 -11.80
CA LEU A 642 -39.27 -2.98 -10.45
C LEU A 642 -39.47 -1.47 -10.48
N LYS A 643 -40.23 -0.96 -9.52
CA LYS A 643 -40.38 0.48 -9.28
C LYS A 643 -40.04 0.81 -7.83
N THR A 644 -39.57 2.03 -7.61
CA THR A 644 -39.37 2.61 -6.30
C THR A 644 -40.62 3.38 -5.87
N ASN A 645 -41.21 3.01 -4.74
CA ASN A 645 -42.22 3.83 -4.06
C ASN A 645 -41.52 4.83 -3.13
N CYS A 646 -42.04 6.05 -3.02
CA CYS A 646 -41.50 7.11 -2.16
C CYS A 646 -42.44 7.48 -1.02
N PHE A 647 -41.90 7.74 0.17
CA PHE A 647 -42.66 8.16 1.34
C PHE A 647 -41.94 9.31 2.03
N PHE A 648 -42.73 10.25 2.55
CA PHE A 648 -42.24 11.51 3.09
C PHE A 648 -42.94 11.83 4.40
N ALA A 649 -42.17 12.21 5.40
CA ALA A 649 -42.68 12.65 6.70
C ALA A 649 -41.85 13.82 7.23
N GLN A 650 -42.45 14.65 8.07
CA GLN A 650 -41.74 15.71 8.79
C GLN A 650 -42.26 15.81 10.23
N THR A 651 -41.44 16.28 11.17
CA THR A 651 -41.90 16.51 12.55
C THR A 651 -42.16 17.98 12.83
N SER A 652 -42.91 18.25 13.91
CA SER A 652 -42.98 19.57 14.51
C SER A 652 -41.61 19.98 15.09
N THR A 653 -41.46 21.28 15.36
CA THR A 653 -40.23 21.84 15.92
C THR A 653 -39.95 21.33 17.33
N GLY A 654 -40.99 21.22 18.17
CA GLY A 654 -40.87 20.72 19.54
C GLY A 654 -40.32 19.30 19.60
N ILE A 655 -40.81 18.38 18.77
CA ILE A 655 -40.32 16.99 18.73
C ILE A 655 -38.85 16.95 18.32
N CYS A 656 -38.46 17.69 17.28
CA CYS A 656 -37.08 17.69 16.82
C CYS A 656 -36.13 18.20 17.91
N GLN A 657 -36.49 19.29 18.58
CA GLN A 657 -35.72 19.86 19.68
C GLN A 657 -35.65 18.91 20.88
N ASN A 658 -36.75 18.26 21.24
CA ASN A 658 -36.79 17.27 22.33
C ASN A 658 -35.84 16.10 22.06
N VAL A 659 -35.92 15.49 20.88
CA VAL A 659 -35.03 14.37 20.51
C VAL A 659 -33.57 14.81 20.46
N ILE A 660 -33.27 15.99 19.91
CA ILE A 660 -31.89 16.52 19.87
C ILE A 660 -31.38 16.80 21.29
N SER A 661 -32.21 17.36 22.16
CA SER A 661 -31.88 17.63 23.56
C SER A 661 -31.58 16.32 24.30
N GLU A 662 -32.44 15.32 24.14
CA GLU A 662 -32.29 14.02 24.80
C GLU A 662 -31.04 13.28 24.31
N CYS A 663 -30.76 13.34 23.00
CA CYS A 663 -29.51 12.85 22.42
C CYS A 663 -28.29 13.51 23.08
N LYS A 664 -28.28 14.83 23.25
CA LYS A 664 -27.19 15.57 23.91
C LYS A 664 -27.03 15.15 25.37
N ASN A 665 -28.12 15.10 26.12
CA ASN A 665 -28.13 14.73 27.55
C ASN A 665 -27.54 13.33 27.79
N ARG A 666 -27.78 12.40 26.88
CA ARG A 666 -27.36 11.00 27.00
C ARG A 666 -26.05 10.67 26.28
N GLY A 667 -25.42 11.65 25.61
CA GLY A 667 -24.20 11.43 24.83
C GLY A 667 -24.41 10.54 23.60
N VAL A 668 -25.61 10.58 23.01
CA VAL A 668 -26.04 9.77 21.86
C VAL A 668 -26.15 10.67 20.62
N THR A 669 -25.93 10.12 19.43
CA THR A 669 -26.15 10.85 18.18
C THR A 669 -27.59 10.67 17.70
N VAL A 670 -28.16 11.68 17.01
CA VAL A 670 -29.47 11.54 16.34
C VAL A 670 -29.48 10.35 15.38
N GLY A 671 -28.35 10.07 14.73
CA GLY A 671 -28.19 8.89 13.88
C GLY A 671 -28.31 7.56 14.63
N GLY A 672 -27.76 7.48 15.84
CA GLY A 672 -27.92 6.33 16.71
C GLY A 672 -29.36 6.14 17.19
N ALA A 673 -30.04 7.24 17.55
CA ALA A 673 -31.47 7.20 17.89
C ALA A 673 -32.32 6.71 16.71
N TYR A 674 -32.07 7.24 15.51
CA TYR A 674 -32.74 6.81 14.29
C TYR A 674 -32.47 5.34 13.95
N ALA A 675 -31.23 4.88 14.12
CA ALA A 675 -30.86 3.46 13.96
C ALA A 675 -31.61 2.56 14.95
N ALA A 676 -31.75 2.99 16.21
CA ALA A 676 -32.53 2.27 17.20
C ALA A 676 -34.02 2.20 16.81
N ALA A 677 -34.62 3.31 16.35
CA ALA A 677 -36.01 3.33 15.89
C ALA A 677 -36.24 2.39 14.69
N VAL A 678 -35.37 2.42 13.68
CA VAL A 678 -35.42 1.50 12.54
C VAL A 678 -35.25 0.05 12.99
N GLN A 679 -34.31 -0.24 13.88
CA GLN A 679 -34.10 -1.60 14.38
C GLN A 679 -35.29 -2.12 15.20
N CYS A 680 -35.91 -1.27 16.03
CA CYS A 680 -37.14 -1.60 16.76
C CYS A 680 -38.30 -1.89 15.81
N ALA A 681 -38.46 -1.10 14.73
CA ALA A 681 -39.44 -1.39 13.69
C ALA A 681 -39.15 -2.73 12.99
N VAL A 682 -37.89 -3.03 12.64
CA VAL A 682 -37.51 -4.34 12.06
C VAL A 682 -37.87 -5.49 13.00
N LEU A 683 -37.62 -5.36 14.30
CA LEU A 683 -37.98 -6.39 15.29
C LEU A 683 -39.50 -6.62 15.35
N HIS A 684 -40.29 -5.54 15.33
CA HIS A 684 -41.74 -5.62 15.30
C HIS A 684 -42.26 -6.32 14.03
N PHE A 685 -41.85 -5.82 12.87
CA PHE A 685 -42.38 -6.24 11.56
C PHE A 685 -41.85 -7.59 11.06
N SER A 686 -40.71 -8.07 11.59
CA SER A 686 -40.20 -9.43 11.31
C SER A 686 -40.87 -10.51 12.17
N GLY A 687 -41.56 -10.13 13.26
CA GLY A 687 -42.13 -11.07 14.22
C GLY A 687 -41.09 -11.81 15.07
N ALA A 688 -39.83 -11.35 15.10
CA ALA A 688 -38.74 -12.00 15.82
C ALA A 688 -38.89 -11.87 17.35
N LYS A 689 -38.79 -12.98 18.09
CA LYS A 689 -38.91 -13.00 19.56
C LYS A 689 -37.60 -12.69 20.29
N LEU A 690 -37.51 -11.51 20.90
CA LEU A 690 -36.30 -11.06 21.63
C LEU A 690 -36.26 -11.62 23.07
N ASP A 691 -36.06 -12.94 23.20
CA ASP A 691 -36.07 -13.60 24.52
C ASP A 691 -34.70 -13.59 25.22
N ALA A 692 -33.63 -13.26 24.49
CA ALA A 692 -32.25 -13.23 24.97
C ALA A 692 -31.43 -12.18 24.20
N LYS A 693 -30.18 -11.96 24.61
CA LYS A 693 -29.24 -11.09 23.86
C LYS A 693 -29.04 -11.63 22.43
N LYS A 694 -29.26 -10.80 21.42
CA LYS A 694 -29.11 -11.14 20.00
C LYS A 694 -28.20 -10.15 19.29
N ARG A 695 -27.39 -10.64 18.36
CA ARG A 695 -26.59 -9.79 17.50
C ARG A 695 -27.43 -9.33 16.32
N CYS A 696 -27.45 -8.03 16.07
CA CYS A 696 -28.09 -7.40 14.93
C CYS A 696 -27.05 -6.64 14.10
N THR A 697 -27.35 -6.52 12.81
CA THR A 697 -26.51 -5.82 11.85
C THR A 697 -27.39 -4.89 11.04
N LEU A 698 -27.09 -3.60 11.06
CA LEU A 698 -27.77 -2.59 10.27
C LEU A 698 -26.78 -1.96 9.28
N PRO A 699 -26.93 -2.17 7.97
CA PRO A 699 -26.13 -1.49 6.96
C PRO A 699 -26.35 0.03 6.99
N MET A 700 -25.26 0.79 6.95
CA MET A 700 -25.29 2.26 6.99
C MET A 700 -24.32 2.86 5.97
N ASP A 701 -24.71 4.01 5.41
CA ASP A 701 -23.87 4.80 4.52
C ASP A 701 -23.09 5.88 5.29
N PHE A 702 -21.81 6.03 4.94
CA PHE A 702 -20.88 6.96 5.58
C PHE A 702 -20.19 7.84 4.54
N SER A 703 -20.21 9.15 4.77
CA SER A 703 -19.43 10.10 3.97
C SER A 703 -17.92 9.82 4.10
N LEU A 704 -17.27 9.58 2.97
CA LEU A 704 -15.83 9.39 2.84
C LEU A 704 -15.06 10.72 2.89
N ARG A 705 -15.74 11.86 2.75
CA ARG A 705 -15.12 13.21 2.77
C ARG A 705 -14.21 13.42 3.98
N ARG A 706 -14.58 12.81 5.12
CA ARG A 706 -13.81 12.85 6.40
C ARG A 706 -12.43 12.20 6.35
N TYR A 707 -12.13 11.39 5.33
CA TYR A 707 -10.86 10.67 5.21
C TYR A 707 -9.83 11.39 4.33
N PHE A 708 -10.21 12.51 3.72
CA PHE A 708 -9.32 13.37 2.95
C PHE A 708 -8.82 14.51 3.83
N GLU A 709 -7.53 14.86 3.73
CA GLU A 709 -6.88 15.87 4.59
C GLU A 709 -6.70 17.20 3.83
N GLY A 710 -7.09 18.34 4.44
CA GLY A 710 -6.88 19.68 3.87
C GLY A 710 -7.67 19.94 2.58
N ASP A 711 -7.06 20.63 1.61
CA ASP A 711 -7.69 21.00 0.33
C ASP A 711 -7.71 19.87 -0.72
N GLU A 712 -7.54 18.60 -0.31
CA GLU A 712 -7.54 17.42 -1.20
C GLU A 712 -8.85 17.27 -1.99
N ILE A 713 -9.97 17.58 -1.35
CA ILE A 713 -11.29 17.66 -1.98
C ILE A 713 -11.98 18.90 -1.40
N SER A 714 -12.42 19.81 -2.28
CA SER A 714 -13.26 20.95 -1.87
C SER A 714 -14.51 20.46 -1.13
N SER A 715 -14.91 21.15 -0.06
CA SER A 715 -16.19 20.87 0.63
C SER A 715 -17.39 20.95 -0.30
N ASP A 716 -17.29 21.73 -1.36
CA ASP A 716 -18.33 21.99 -2.36
C ASP A 716 -18.26 21.01 -3.54
N ALA A 717 -17.21 20.17 -3.61
CA ALA A 717 -17.07 19.18 -4.67
C ALA A 717 -18.21 18.16 -4.63
N ILE A 718 -18.75 17.87 -5.81
CA ILE A 718 -19.71 16.79 -6.04
C ILE A 718 -18.97 15.54 -6.55
N GLY A 719 -19.51 14.37 -6.26
CA GLY A 719 -18.94 13.07 -6.64
C GLY A 719 -19.53 11.94 -5.78
N TYR A 720 -19.32 10.68 -6.17
CA TYR A 720 -19.67 9.57 -5.29
C TYR A 720 -18.60 9.39 -4.19
N LEU A 721 -18.78 10.10 -3.07
CA LEU A 721 -17.85 10.12 -1.94
C LEU A 721 -18.49 9.50 -0.69
N SER A 722 -19.23 8.41 -0.90
CA SER A 722 -19.86 7.59 0.14
C SER A 722 -19.29 6.17 0.17
N GLY A 723 -19.27 5.57 1.35
CA GLY A 723 -18.90 4.17 1.57
C GLY A 723 -19.87 3.50 2.53
N SER A 724 -20.07 2.19 2.36
CA SER A 724 -20.97 1.42 3.20
C SER A 724 -20.23 0.76 4.35
N GLY A 725 -20.85 0.73 5.53
CA GLY A 725 -20.41 0.00 6.72
C GLY A 725 -21.58 -0.76 7.35
N SER A 726 -21.29 -1.61 8.32
CA SER A 726 -22.31 -2.41 9.02
C SER A 726 -22.21 -2.18 10.52
N SER A 727 -23.19 -1.48 11.08
CA SER A 727 -23.28 -1.32 12.53
C SER A 727 -23.69 -2.64 13.15
N ASN A 728 -22.74 -3.28 13.83
CA ASN A 728 -22.96 -4.53 14.54
C ASN A 728 -23.21 -4.22 16.02
N VAL A 729 -24.41 -4.52 16.49
CA VAL A 729 -24.85 -4.23 17.87
C VAL A 729 -25.43 -5.48 18.50
N ILE A 730 -25.26 -5.64 19.81
CA ILE A 730 -25.96 -6.66 20.59
C ILE A 730 -27.21 -5.99 21.17
N VAL A 731 -28.37 -6.45 20.74
CA VAL A 731 -29.66 -6.04 21.31
C VAL A 731 -29.95 -6.93 22.51
N ASN A 732 -30.10 -6.32 23.68
CA ASN A 732 -30.49 -6.99 24.92
C ASN A 732 -31.94 -6.61 25.26
N PRO A 733 -32.85 -7.57 25.52
CA PRO A 733 -34.25 -7.26 25.78
C PRO A 733 -34.50 -6.31 26.95
N ASN A 734 -33.58 -6.27 27.92
CA ASN A 734 -33.67 -5.43 29.11
C ASN A 734 -32.99 -4.05 28.96
N ASP A 735 -32.29 -3.81 27.84
CA ASP A 735 -31.73 -2.47 27.56
C ASP A 735 -32.87 -1.53 27.17
N THR A 736 -32.71 -0.24 27.42
CA THR A 736 -33.68 0.79 27.00
C THR A 736 -33.49 1.16 25.52
N PHE A 737 -34.45 1.90 24.95
CA PHE A 737 -34.27 2.50 23.61
C PHE A 737 -32.97 3.31 23.49
N TRP A 738 -32.63 4.08 24.52
CA TRP A 738 -31.46 4.95 24.52
C TRP A 738 -30.14 4.20 24.70
N ASP A 739 -30.14 3.06 25.41
CA ASP A 739 -28.99 2.16 25.46
C ASP A 739 -28.69 1.54 24.09
N LEU A 740 -29.74 1.14 23.37
CA LEU A 740 -29.62 0.67 21.99
C LEU A 740 -29.11 1.79 21.06
N ALA A 741 -29.65 2.99 21.18
CA ALA A 741 -29.23 4.16 20.40
C ALA A 741 -27.76 4.55 20.66
N LYS A 742 -27.32 4.43 21.92
CA LYS A 742 -25.92 4.60 22.32
C LYS A 742 -25.04 3.53 21.68
N SER A 743 -25.45 2.27 21.74
CA SER A 743 -24.72 1.16 21.11
C SER A 743 -24.55 1.34 19.60
N PHE A 744 -25.57 1.83 18.90
CA PHE A 744 -25.46 2.18 17.49
C PHE A 744 -24.52 3.37 17.23
N SER A 745 -24.56 4.41 18.08
CA SER A 745 -23.64 5.55 17.99
C SER A 745 -22.18 5.12 18.16
N GLU A 746 -21.90 4.27 19.13
CA GLU A 746 -20.57 3.71 19.40
C GLU A 746 -20.10 2.79 18.27
N SER A 747 -21.00 1.93 17.75
CA SER A 747 -20.71 1.06 16.61
C SER A 747 -20.38 1.86 15.35
N ALA A 748 -21.17 2.89 15.03
CA ALA A 748 -20.92 3.77 13.89
C ALA A 748 -19.60 4.55 14.04
N LYS A 749 -19.27 5.02 15.26
CA LYS A 749 -17.98 5.65 15.55
C LYS A 749 -16.82 4.66 15.33
N SER A 750 -16.96 3.44 15.81
CA SER A 750 -15.97 2.37 15.63
C SER A 750 -15.71 2.06 14.15
N GLU A 751 -16.76 1.96 13.32
CA GLU A 751 -16.63 1.78 11.87
C GLU A 751 -15.83 2.92 11.21
N VAL A 752 -16.06 4.16 11.64
CA VAL A 752 -15.32 5.34 11.17
C VAL A 752 -13.87 5.32 11.62
N ASP A 753 -13.61 5.04 12.90
CA ASP A 753 -12.27 5.01 13.49
C ASP A 753 -11.42 3.90 12.84
N MET A 754 -12.03 2.77 12.51
CA MET A 754 -11.40 1.66 11.78
C MET A 754 -11.27 1.92 10.27
N ARG A 755 -11.83 3.01 9.76
CA ARG A 755 -11.91 3.34 8.32
C ARG A 755 -12.62 2.25 7.49
N SER A 756 -13.52 1.48 8.10
CA SER A 756 -14.24 0.38 7.45
C SER A 756 -14.97 0.80 6.16
N PRO A 757 -15.65 1.96 6.09
CA PRO A 757 -16.32 2.39 4.84
C PRO A 757 -15.35 2.59 3.67
N LEU A 758 -14.15 3.10 3.94
CA LEU A 758 -13.10 3.29 2.93
C LEU A 758 -12.54 1.95 2.45
N ILE A 759 -12.34 1.01 3.37
CA ILE A 759 -11.92 -0.37 3.06
C ILE A 759 -12.96 -1.03 2.16
N PHE A 760 -14.23 -0.93 2.54
CA PHE A 760 -15.33 -1.52 1.79
C PHE A 760 -15.41 -0.95 0.38
N HIS A 761 -15.30 0.37 0.24
CA HIS A 761 -15.24 1.06 -1.05
C HIS A 761 -14.10 0.51 -1.95
N LYS A 762 -12.89 0.30 -1.41
CA LYS A 762 -11.74 -0.27 -2.15
C LYS A 762 -11.93 -1.74 -2.53
N VAL A 763 -12.51 -2.55 -1.65
CA VAL A 763 -12.83 -3.95 -1.95
C VAL A 763 -13.82 -4.03 -3.10
N PHE A 764 -14.85 -3.19 -3.09
CA PHE A 764 -15.84 -3.12 -4.15
C PHE A 764 -15.25 -2.63 -5.47
N ASP A 765 -14.35 -1.64 -5.43
CA ASP A 765 -13.61 -1.16 -6.61
C ASP A 765 -12.90 -2.29 -7.36
N LYS A 766 -12.31 -3.24 -6.61
CA LYS A 766 -11.61 -4.39 -7.19
C LYS A 766 -12.56 -5.46 -7.71
N LEU A 767 -13.70 -5.66 -7.06
CA LEU A 767 -14.66 -6.73 -7.37
C LEU A 767 -15.63 -6.38 -8.52
N TRP A 768 -16.00 -5.10 -8.67
CA TRP A 768 -16.97 -4.59 -9.66
C TRP A 768 -16.34 -3.61 -10.64
N ASN A 769 -15.24 -4.03 -11.25
CA ASN A 769 -14.49 -3.19 -12.19
C ASN A 769 -14.81 -3.44 -13.66
N SER A 770 -15.88 -4.18 -14.00
CA SER A 770 -16.27 -4.44 -15.40
C SER A 770 -17.74 -4.85 -15.52
N GLU A 771 -18.32 -4.72 -16.72
CA GLU A 771 -19.72 -5.11 -16.96
C GLU A 771 -19.98 -6.60 -16.75
N LYS A 772 -19.02 -7.44 -17.15
CA LYS A 772 -19.08 -8.89 -16.90
C LYS A 772 -19.18 -9.21 -15.40
N THR A 773 -18.40 -8.51 -14.56
CA THR A 773 -18.45 -8.75 -13.12
C THR A 773 -19.77 -8.30 -12.51
N TYR A 774 -20.31 -7.17 -12.95
CA TYR A 774 -21.64 -6.68 -12.56
C TYR A 774 -22.75 -7.65 -12.98
N LYS A 775 -22.80 -8.09 -14.25
CA LYS A 775 -23.81 -9.05 -14.74
C LYS A 775 -23.85 -10.33 -13.89
N LYS A 776 -22.68 -10.90 -13.55
CA LYS A 776 -22.59 -12.08 -12.67
C LYS A 776 -23.09 -11.81 -11.24
N TYR A 777 -22.87 -10.61 -10.69
CA TYR A 777 -23.43 -10.25 -9.39
C TYR A 777 -24.95 -10.06 -9.45
N ASN A 778 -25.43 -9.40 -10.50
CA ASN A 778 -26.83 -9.14 -10.75
C ASN A 778 -27.64 -10.45 -10.90
N LEU A 779 -27.05 -11.49 -11.47
CA LEU A 779 -27.63 -12.84 -11.53
C LEU A 779 -27.77 -13.46 -10.13
N ASN A 780 -26.74 -13.38 -9.28
CA ASN A 780 -26.80 -13.90 -7.92
C ASN A 780 -27.81 -13.15 -7.04
N CYS A 781 -27.96 -11.84 -7.21
CA CYS A 781 -29.01 -11.08 -6.53
C CYS A 781 -30.41 -11.50 -7.02
N ALA A 782 -30.58 -11.89 -8.28
CA ALA A 782 -31.86 -12.41 -8.76
C ALA A 782 -32.26 -13.72 -8.08
N GLU A 783 -31.29 -14.61 -7.81
CA GLU A 783 -31.52 -15.88 -7.11
C GLU A 783 -31.83 -15.71 -5.61
N SER A 784 -31.35 -14.63 -4.97
CA SER A 784 -31.63 -14.31 -3.56
C SER A 784 -32.82 -13.36 -3.37
N GLY A 785 -33.63 -13.12 -4.40
CA GLY A 785 -34.77 -12.22 -4.29
C GLY A 785 -34.45 -10.73 -4.44
N GLY A 786 -33.61 -10.37 -5.41
CA GLY A 786 -33.43 -9.04 -6.01
C GLY A 786 -32.84 -7.90 -5.17
N ALA A 787 -32.98 -7.90 -3.85
CA ALA A 787 -32.47 -6.87 -2.96
C ALA A 787 -31.06 -7.21 -2.43
N GLY A 788 -30.20 -6.19 -2.35
CA GLY A 788 -28.86 -6.31 -1.77
C GLY A 788 -28.90 -6.37 -0.24
N ALA A 789 -29.93 -5.79 0.40
CA ALA A 789 -30.19 -5.83 1.83
C ALA A 789 -31.70 -5.68 2.09
N THR A 790 -32.17 -6.16 3.23
CA THR A 790 -33.58 -6.01 3.64
C THR A 790 -33.90 -4.56 4.01
N VAL A 791 -33.12 -3.99 4.92
CA VAL A 791 -33.22 -2.58 5.33
C VAL A 791 -31.85 -1.95 5.25
N THR A 792 -31.76 -0.72 4.78
CA THR A 792 -30.55 0.10 4.84
C THR A 792 -30.94 1.50 5.26
N MET A 793 -30.02 2.18 5.93
CA MET A 793 -30.23 3.58 6.28
C MET A 793 -29.09 4.49 5.90
N SER A 794 -29.45 5.72 5.60
CA SER A 794 -28.52 6.82 5.41
C SER A 794 -28.93 7.96 6.33
N ASN A 795 -28.15 8.17 7.38
CA ASN A 795 -28.31 9.35 8.21
C ASN A 795 -27.36 10.43 7.72
N VAL A 796 -27.91 11.43 7.03
CA VAL A 796 -27.10 12.54 6.53
C VAL A 796 -26.96 13.63 7.62
N GLY A 797 -27.79 13.60 8.67
CA GLY A 797 -27.69 14.52 9.81
C GLY A 797 -28.19 15.94 9.51
N ARG A 798 -27.71 16.93 10.26
CA ARG A 798 -28.12 18.34 10.12
C ARG A 798 -27.70 18.94 8.78
N TYR A 799 -28.59 19.68 8.12
CA TYR A 799 -28.27 20.54 6.99
C TYR A 799 -27.40 21.72 7.45
N GLN A 800 -26.20 21.83 6.90
CA GLN A 800 -25.14 22.73 7.42
C GLN A 800 -25.05 24.08 6.68
N ARG A 801 -25.97 24.36 5.76
CA ARG A 801 -25.96 25.58 4.93
C ARG A 801 -27.12 26.49 5.32
N ASP A 802 -26.99 27.77 4.99
CA ASP A 802 -28.04 28.74 5.24
C ASP A 802 -29.30 28.35 4.46
N THR A 803 -30.42 28.32 5.17
CA THR A 803 -31.73 28.00 4.58
C THR A 803 -32.44 29.24 4.04
N GLN A 804 -31.83 30.42 4.15
CA GLN A 804 -32.35 31.67 3.61
C GLN A 804 -31.20 32.46 2.96
N ILE A 805 -31.31 32.71 1.65
CA ILE A 805 -30.32 33.44 0.86
C ILE A 805 -31.06 34.51 0.05
N GLY A 806 -30.80 35.78 0.36
CA GLY A 806 -31.57 36.88 -0.22
C GLY A 806 -33.06 36.73 0.08
N LYS A 807 -33.89 36.73 -0.97
CA LYS A 807 -35.34 36.50 -0.87
C LYS A 807 -35.74 35.02 -0.85
N VAL A 808 -34.82 34.11 -1.21
CA VAL A 808 -35.13 32.70 -1.38
C VAL A 808 -34.96 31.96 -0.05
N LYS A 809 -35.98 31.20 0.34
CA LYS A 809 -35.99 30.45 1.59
C LYS A 809 -36.34 28.99 1.37
N LEU A 810 -35.49 28.09 1.86
CA LEU A 810 -35.71 26.65 1.91
C LEU A 810 -36.54 26.29 3.15
N THR A 811 -37.75 25.79 2.94
CA THR A 811 -38.71 25.45 4.02
C THR A 811 -38.72 23.96 4.36
N SER A 812 -38.54 23.08 3.36
CA SER A 812 -38.42 21.63 3.54
C SER A 812 -37.32 21.04 2.68
N ILE A 813 -36.75 19.90 3.13
CA ILE A 813 -35.65 19.22 2.43
C ILE A 813 -35.79 17.71 2.52
N TYR A 814 -35.87 17.05 1.36
CA TYR A 814 -35.97 15.60 1.24
C TYR A 814 -34.88 15.06 0.31
N GLY A 815 -34.46 13.82 0.52
CA GLY A 815 -33.42 13.19 -0.29
C GLY A 815 -33.60 11.69 -0.35
N MET A 816 -33.46 11.09 -1.53
CA MET A 816 -33.61 9.65 -1.71
C MET A 816 -32.89 9.13 -2.95
N SER A 817 -32.55 7.85 -2.91
CA SER A 817 -32.02 7.13 -4.06
C SER A 817 -33.00 6.05 -4.49
N ALA A 818 -33.04 5.76 -5.78
CA ALA A 818 -33.89 4.70 -6.32
C ALA A 818 -33.55 3.36 -5.65
N SER A 819 -34.54 2.75 -5.00
CA SER A 819 -34.45 1.40 -4.48
C SER A 819 -34.81 0.44 -5.60
N LEU A 820 -33.83 0.11 -6.44
CA LEU A 820 -33.95 -0.84 -7.55
C LEU A 820 -33.00 -2.02 -7.33
N LYS A 821 -33.02 -3.01 -8.23
CA LYS A 821 -32.26 -4.27 -8.15
C LYS A 821 -30.83 -4.08 -7.61
N ALA A 822 -30.46 -4.84 -6.57
CA ALA A 822 -29.25 -4.74 -5.74
C ALA A 822 -29.19 -3.61 -4.68
N GLY A 823 -30.20 -2.75 -4.58
CA GLY A 823 -30.45 -1.83 -3.46
C GLY A 823 -31.20 -2.48 -2.28
N ALA A 824 -31.61 -1.69 -1.28
CA ALA A 824 -32.36 -2.20 -0.12
C ALA A 824 -33.86 -2.32 -0.39
N MET A 825 -34.56 -3.30 0.20
CA MET A 825 -36.03 -3.40 0.07
C MET A 825 -36.75 -2.21 0.73
N LEU A 826 -36.20 -1.76 1.87
CA LEU A 826 -36.62 -0.58 2.62
C LEU A 826 -35.39 0.29 2.83
N TYR A 827 -35.44 1.54 2.38
CA TYR A 827 -34.37 2.51 2.57
C TYR A 827 -34.86 3.66 3.42
N CYS A 828 -34.09 3.99 4.46
CA CYS A 828 -34.45 4.97 5.48
C CYS A 828 -33.50 6.16 5.46
N TRP A 829 -34.02 7.35 5.16
CA TRP A 829 -33.24 8.57 5.08
C TRP A 829 -33.79 9.66 6.02
N LEU A 830 -32.88 10.32 6.76
CA LEU A 830 -33.22 11.36 7.73
C LEU A 830 -32.26 12.54 7.63
N ARG A 831 -32.84 13.75 7.69
CA ARG A 831 -32.12 15.02 7.83
C ARG A 831 -32.86 15.97 8.76
N SER A 832 -32.13 16.84 9.43
CA SER A 832 -32.71 17.98 10.16
C SER A 832 -32.36 19.32 9.51
N ALA A 833 -33.34 20.21 9.41
CA ALA A 833 -33.20 21.60 8.97
C ALA A 833 -34.32 22.44 9.59
N ASN A 834 -34.09 23.75 9.82
CA ASN A 834 -35.09 24.66 10.41
C ASN A 834 -35.78 24.08 11.66
N ASP A 835 -34.99 23.44 12.54
CA ASP A 835 -35.46 22.74 13.75
C ASP A 835 -36.56 21.71 13.52
N LYS A 836 -36.62 21.09 12.33
CA LYS A 836 -37.52 19.97 12.01
C LYS A 836 -36.72 18.79 11.50
N PHE A 837 -37.26 17.59 11.70
CA PHE A 837 -36.81 16.40 10.99
C PHE A 837 -37.60 16.23 9.69
N PHE A 838 -36.88 15.88 8.62
CA PHE A 838 -37.44 15.51 7.32
C PHE A 838 -37.01 14.09 7.01
N TYR A 839 -37.99 13.21 6.91
CA TYR A 839 -37.83 11.80 6.64
C TYR A 839 -38.18 11.54 5.18
N SER A 840 -37.30 10.80 4.51
CA SER A 840 -37.53 10.28 3.17
C SER A 840 -37.34 8.77 3.21
N PHE A 841 -38.26 8.03 2.63
CA PHE A 841 -38.17 6.58 2.60
C PHE A 841 -38.48 6.08 1.20
N THR A 842 -37.87 4.96 0.85
CA THR A 842 -38.15 4.28 -0.41
C THR A 842 -38.33 2.78 -0.20
N SER A 843 -39.22 2.18 -0.99
CA SER A 843 -39.41 0.73 -1.02
C SER A 843 -39.52 0.17 -2.43
N ILE A 844 -39.27 -1.13 -2.58
CA ILE A 844 -39.28 -1.83 -3.87
C ILE A 844 -40.67 -2.43 -4.13
N ASN A 845 -41.32 -1.97 -5.20
CA ASN A 845 -42.57 -2.53 -5.73
C ASN A 845 -42.26 -3.54 -6.87
N PRO A 846 -42.84 -4.75 -6.91
CA PRO A 846 -43.86 -5.32 -6.02
C PRO A 846 -43.32 -6.19 -4.88
N ALA A 847 -42.03 -6.09 -4.53
CA ALA A 847 -41.45 -6.89 -3.46
C ALA A 847 -42.11 -6.63 -2.10
N LEU A 848 -42.42 -5.37 -1.81
CA LEU A 848 -43.24 -4.91 -0.69
C LEU A 848 -44.38 -4.06 -1.23
N ASN A 849 -45.60 -4.33 -0.75
CA ASN A 849 -46.74 -3.47 -1.09
C ASN A 849 -46.60 -2.09 -0.40
N ARG A 850 -47.33 -1.10 -0.93
CA ARG A 850 -47.25 0.28 -0.46
C ARG A 850 -47.78 0.42 0.97
N ASP A 851 -48.81 -0.33 1.33
CA ASP A 851 -49.46 -0.24 2.65
C ASP A 851 -48.55 -0.74 3.77
N TYR A 852 -47.91 -1.90 3.59
CA TYR A 852 -46.92 -2.44 4.52
C TYR A 852 -45.74 -1.49 4.69
N SER A 853 -45.25 -0.92 3.58
CA SER A 853 -44.16 0.06 3.62
C SER A 853 -44.58 1.32 4.38
N THR A 854 -45.81 1.78 4.18
CA THR A 854 -46.39 2.94 4.88
C THR A 854 -46.47 2.70 6.38
N GLU A 855 -46.98 1.54 6.79
CA GLU A 855 -47.08 1.16 8.20
C GLU A 855 -45.69 1.06 8.86
N PHE A 856 -44.73 0.43 8.18
CA PHE A 856 -43.36 0.29 8.66
C PHE A 856 -42.69 1.65 8.86
N PHE A 857 -42.69 2.50 7.82
CA PHE A 857 -42.03 3.81 7.89
C PHE A 857 -42.73 4.73 8.89
N GLY A 858 -44.05 4.64 9.01
CA GLY A 858 -44.78 5.39 10.01
C GLY A 858 -44.45 4.99 11.43
N TYR A 859 -44.30 3.70 11.67
CA TYR A 859 -43.85 3.23 12.96
C TYR A 859 -42.42 3.70 13.29
N VAL A 860 -41.52 3.80 12.31
CA VAL A 860 -40.18 4.39 12.53
C VAL A 860 -40.26 5.86 12.97
N VAL A 861 -41.07 6.68 12.29
CA VAL A 861 -41.25 8.11 12.63
C VAL A 861 -41.89 8.26 14.01
N PHE A 862 -42.88 7.42 14.31
CA PHE A 862 -43.51 7.37 15.62
C PHE A 862 -42.51 7.02 16.72
N LEU A 863 -41.72 5.93 16.56
CA LEU A 863 -40.77 5.48 17.59
C LEU A 863 -39.73 6.56 17.92
N MET A 864 -39.27 7.33 16.93
CA MET A 864 -38.39 8.48 17.15
C MET A 864 -39.01 9.50 18.12
N SER A 865 -40.27 9.85 17.92
CA SER A 865 -40.98 10.83 18.76
C SER A 865 -41.38 10.23 20.12
N TYR A 866 -41.84 8.98 20.10
CA TYR A 866 -42.20 8.22 21.29
C TYR A 866 -41.02 8.06 22.25
N SER A 867 -39.78 7.95 21.74
CA SER A 867 -38.55 7.81 22.56
C SER A 867 -38.32 8.92 23.59
N THR A 868 -38.95 10.09 23.41
CA THR A 868 -38.88 11.23 24.35
C THR A 868 -40.10 11.38 25.25
N SER A 869 -41.09 10.50 25.13
CA SER A 869 -42.29 10.53 25.97
C SER A 869 -42.02 9.91 27.35
N GLU A 870 -42.77 10.34 28.37
CA GLU A 870 -42.72 9.72 29.70
C GLU A 870 -43.16 8.24 29.67
N ALA A 871 -44.05 7.87 28.74
CA ALA A 871 -44.50 6.48 28.56
C ALA A 871 -43.39 5.55 28.04
N ALA A 872 -42.39 6.09 27.34
CA ALA A 872 -41.24 5.36 26.82
C ALA A 872 -40.04 5.32 27.76
N LYS A 873 -39.92 6.34 28.62
CA LYS A 873 -38.74 6.62 29.43
C LYS A 873 -38.34 5.40 30.25
N ASP A 874 -37.08 5.02 30.11
CA ASP A 874 -36.42 3.91 30.82
C ASP A 874 -37.10 2.53 30.68
N LYS A 875 -38.02 2.37 29.72
CA LYS A 875 -38.63 1.06 29.44
C LYS A 875 -37.65 0.15 28.69
N PRO A 876 -37.57 -1.14 29.08
CA PRO A 876 -36.76 -2.10 28.36
C PRO A 876 -37.34 -2.37 26.97
N ILE A 877 -36.51 -2.68 25.98
CA ILE A 877 -36.91 -2.90 24.58
C ILE A 877 -38.06 -3.91 24.45
N LYS A 878 -38.04 -4.98 25.26
CA LYS A 878 -39.08 -6.01 25.30
C LYS A 878 -40.48 -5.48 25.67
N GLU A 879 -40.56 -4.35 26.37
CA GLU A 879 -41.81 -3.65 26.75
C GLU A 879 -42.05 -2.42 25.87
N TYR A 880 -40.98 -1.71 25.50
CA TYR A 880 -41.03 -0.52 24.64
C TYR A 880 -41.66 -0.83 23.28
N ILE A 881 -41.29 -1.94 22.63
CA ILE A 881 -41.81 -2.29 21.30
C ILE A 881 -43.30 -2.68 21.35
N PRO A 882 -43.78 -3.60 22.21
CA PRO A 882 -45.19 -3.95 22.25
C PRO A 882 -46.09 -2.78 22.67
N LEU A 883 -45.67 -2.00 23.67
CA LEU A 883 -46.44 -0.83 24.12
C LEU A 883 -46.49 0.25 23.04
N GLY A 884 -45.35 0.54 22.39
CA GLY A 884 -45.30 1.47 21.28
C GLY A 884 -46.21 1.03 20.12
N ALA A 885 -46.24 -0.25 19.78
CA ALA A 885 -47.11 -0.77 18.73
C ALA A 885 -48.60 -0.66 19.08
N GLN A 886 -48.96 -0.87 20.36
CA GLN A 886 -50.33 -0.66 20.84
C GLN A 886 -50.72 0.82 20.73
N ILE A 887 -49.92 1.73 21.28
CA ILE A 887 -50.16 3.18 21.22
C ILE A 887 -50.24 3.66 19.77
N TYR A 888 -49.37 3.15 18.89
CA TYR A 888 -49.37 3.49 17.47
C TYR A 888 -50.68 3.12 16.78
N LYS A 889 -51.24 1.95 17.12
CA LYS A 889 -52.53 1.48 16.59
C LYS A 889 -53.71 2.24 17.20
N ASP A 890 -53.73 2.44 18.51
CA ASP A 890 -54.85 3.04 19.24
C ASP A 890 -55.08 4.51 18.81
N ASN A 891 -54.02 5.23 18.46
CA ASN A 891 -54.09 6.63 18.00
C ASN A 891 -54.23 6.76 16.47
N ASN A 892 -54.35 5.64 15.74
CA ASN A 892 -54.55 5.63 14.29
C ASN A 892 -53.49 6.45 13.51
N PHE A 893 -52.23 6.44 13.98
CA PHE A 893 -51.12 7.21 13.38
C PHE A 893 -50.86 6.89 11.90
N VAL A 894 -51.31 5.72 11.42
CA VAL A 894 -51.29 5.32 10.00
C VAL A 894 -51.98 6.35 9.10
N THR A 895 -53.01 7.03 9.62
CA THR A 895 -53.82 8.00 8.88
C THR A 895 -53.10 9.34 8.62
N GLU A 896 -52.13 9.74 9.44
CA GLU A 896 -51.38 11.00 9.26
C GLU A 896 -50.32 10.92 8.15
N ILE A 897 -49.80 9.72 7.88
CA ILE A 897 -48.80 9.49 6.84
C ILE A 897 -49.46 9.26 5.48
N THR A 898 -50.64 8.63 5.45
CA THR A 898 -51.47 8.50 4.24
C THR A 898 -52.20 9.79 3.87
N ASN A 899 -52.57 10.65 4.85
CA ASN A 899 -53.17 11.98 4.59
C ASN A 899 -52.16 13.12 4.53
N TYR A 900 -50.86 12.81 4.56
CA TYR A 900 -49.77 13.73 4.21
C TYR A 900 -49.66 15.04 5.01
N LYS A 901 -50.10 15.04 6.28
CA LYS A 901 -49.79 16.06 7.29
C LYS A 901 -49.49 15.35 8.59
N ILE A 902 -48.29 15.55 9.12
CA ILE A 902 -47.95 15.20 10.50
C ILE A 902 -48.01 16.52 11.27
N ASP A 903 -49.06 16.69 12.07
CA ASP A 903 -49.08 17.69 13.14
C ASP A 903 -49.19 16.96 14.47
N MET A 904 -48.04 16.53 14.99
CA MET A 904 -47.92 15.75 16.23
C MET A 904 -48.09 16.65 17.47
N ALA A 905 -49.16 17.45 17.49
CA ALA A 905 -49.49 18.38 18.57
C ALA A 905 -50.36 17.75 19.67
N ALA A 906 -50.71 16.46 19.56
CA ALA A 906 -51.48 15.71 20.56
C ALA A 906 -50.58 14.78 21.38
#